data_AF-A0A7X4DKN5-F1
#
_entry.id   AF-A0A7X4DKN5-F1
#
_cell.length_a   1.000
_cell.length_b   1.000
_cell.length_c   1.000
_cell.angle_alpha   90.00
_cell.angle_beta   90.00
_cell.angle_gamma   90.00
#
_symmetry.space_group_name_H-M   'P 1'
#
loop_
_entity.id
_entity.type
_entity.pdbx_description
1 polymer ?
#
loop_
_entity_poly.entity_id
_entity_poly.type
_entity_poly.pdbx_seq_one_letter_code
_entity_poly.pdbx_strand_id
1 'polypeptide(L)'
;MEIMIYKRGIPTATAAVMLLGLCGTTATAQDTPKDEDAERGRTAGLVLFSVLVPAQAAAQTPERTSVLRYASLNGNIRGELHMLPPVSTGPMSPTWSPDGEWIAFAMAGDIWCVPAEGGTAEQLTRGPWYHFEPDWSPDGSRIAMTVETSDGLDIAVLELDGGEVKHLVAGGGVDVQPAWGPEGRFVYFATAGQGMDIHRIEVGTGRREAVAEGPGSRYQPRVSPHGVLAYMAPAPGVTGSGGIWTRSLPEPGNGIGAVSGEPVLVRAEETAYRARPDWLPDGSALVYVSDEAGSNDLVLIGAGGGNPLRLTGGTSHELTPRVSPDGGRIAFVSNESGPTKLHVMTVSGGARSSWQTLDLSDRAHLDPVGRLRATVVDETGSPTPARVTVYGPDGRGYAPLGEFHRVLTPTETHYFRTAGTFEVEVPAGPVTIQVRKGLEYRPVHHAVEISTGDNPELSLQLDRLIDTRDLGWYSGDTHVHDLHQGRYGLTHEDFFNDIASEDLRVAIALIHMDGTRLMGRWDDLTGRPHPLSTGEHILQYAQEFRGWFGHVGLAGIDRFITPLIGGAANTPFAADLLNADYLDAAREMGGTGGFMHPFHGPVDTPENVGVSEIPIDAALGAGDFYDVICFWYDELANAEIYYRLLNAGFRLAATGGSDNFSDVWRDPGPGASRTYAQLEGPLSVDAWLEAVRQRRTFATNGPLLFLTVDGVEPGGEIRVPEGGGGERLVVVEAASITPWSTVEILVNGTVVEAFDATDRGERFRVEARVRTEEGGWIAARALGPPSPLVADGYAFAQTGPVWIVAGGREYRSEEDVRFLLAAAEAFRARVAIRDRWATTADRDHFLTRVDTAIEVYRNLLR
;
A
#
# COMPACT_ATOMS: atom_id res chain seq x y z
N MET A 1 16.62 -10.78 -6.74
CA MET A 1 16.00 -9.47 -7.06
C MET A 1 15.98 -8.70 -5.74
N GLU A 2 17.10 -8.08 -5.40
CA GLU A 2 17.21 -7.20 -4.24
C GLU A 2 16.90 -5.80 -4.74
N ILE A 3 15.76 -5.26 -4.33
CA ILE A 3 15.49 -3.82 -4.44
C ILE A 3 16.52 -3.15 -3.53
N MET A 4 17.41 -2.33 -4.09
CA MET A 4 18.36 -1.56 -3.30
C MET A 4 17.60 -0.49 -2.52
N ILE A 5 17.37 -0.75 -1.23
CA ILE A 5 16.73 0.18 -0.31
C ILE A 5 17.81 1.05 0.33
N TYR A 6 17.86 2.33 -0.04
CA TYR A 6 18.70 3.33 0.63
C TYR A 6 17.89 4.07 1.70
N LYS A 7 18.51 4.19 2.87
CA LYS A 7 17.99 4.71 4.14
C LYS A 7 17.34 6.11 4.04
N ARG A 8 16.19 6.32 4.70
CA ARG A 8 15.81 7.65 5.20
C ARG A 8 16.50 7.90 6.55
N GLY A 9 17.40 8.88 6.58
CA GLY A 9 17.70 9.64 7.77
C GLY A 9 16.84 10.90 7.74
N ILE A 10 15.83 11.00 8.59
CA ILE A 10 15.13 12.27 8.82
C ILE A 10 16.03 13.11 9.74
N PRO A 11 16.33 14.38 9.42
CA PRO A 11 17.12 15.24 10.29
C PRO A 11 16.33 15.54 11.58
N THR A 12 16.85 15.06 12.71
CA THR A 12 16.39 15.48 14.04
C THR A 12 17.03 16.83 14.39
N ALA A 13 16.29 17.91 14.14
CA ALA A 13 16.48 19.21 14.78
C ALA A 13 15.05 19.71 15.07
N THR A 14 14.60 19.98 16.30
CA THR A 14 15.27 20.74 17.36
C THR A 14 14.57 20.43 18.70
N ALA A 15 15.32 19.90 19.67
CA ALA A 15 14.93 19.92 21.09
C ALA A 15 16.18 20.08 21.95
N ALA A 16 16.79 21.27 21.90
CA ALA A 16 17.79 21.70 22.87
C ALA A 16 17.17 22.77 23.76
N VAL A 17 16.63 22.36 24.92
CA VAL A 17 16.42 23.25 26.06
C VAL A 17 17.20 22.68 27.24
N MET A 18 18.08 23.53 27.77
CA MET A 18 19.04 23.28 28.83
C MET A 18 18.44 22.66 30.09
N LEU A 19 19.09 21.62 30.62
CA LEU A 19 18.99 21.21 32.02
C LEU A 19 20.35 21.46 32.68
N LEU A 20 20.48 22.63 33.32
CA LEU A 20 21.46 22.87 34.38
C LEU A 20 20.84 22.39 35.70
N GLY A 21 21.56 21.49 36.37
CA GLY A 21 21.05 20.80 37.55
C GLY A 21 20.98 21.65 38.81
N LEU A 22 20.41 21.05 39.86
CA LEU A 22 21.02 20.99 41.18
C LEU A 22 20.28 19.99 42.08
N CYS A 23 21.09 19.40 42.94
CA CYS A 23 20.84 18.35 43.92
C CYS A 23 19.88 18.81 45.05
N GLY A 24 19.21 17.85 45.72
CA GLY A 24 18.78 18.07 47.11
C GLY A 24 17.47 17.42 47.60
N THR A 25 17.61 16.22 48.18
CA THR A 25 17.03 15.79 49.48
C THR A 25 15.52 15.86 49.77
N THR A 26 14.93 14.66 49.94
CA THR A 26 14.05 14.18 51.04
C THR A 26 13.13 15.16 51.77
N ALA A 27 11.82 14.88 51.81
CA ALA A 27 11.06 14.51 53.03
C ALA A 27 9.54 14.45 52.77
N THR A 28 8.90 13.73 53.69
CA THR A 28 7.53 13.19 53.74
C THR A 28 6.40 14.16 54.14
N ALA A 29 5.17 13.73 53.82
CA ALA A 29 3.93 13.77 54.63
C ALA A 29 2.86 14.88 54.41
N GLN A 30 1.67 14.37 54.05
CA GLN A 30 0.32 14.59 54.62
C GLN A 30 -0.48 15.91 54.44
N ASP A 31 -1.71 15.67 53.96
CA ASP A 31 -3.03 16.16 54.42
C ASP A 31 -3.48 17.63 54.20
N THR A 32 -4.39 17.78 53.22
CA THR A 32 -5.80 18.27 53.26
C THR A 32 -6.20 19.62 53.96
N PRO A 33 -7.34 20.23 53.54
CA PRO A 33 -7.49 21.67 53.27
C PRO A 33 -8.41 22.42 54.25
N LYS A 34 -8.62 23.73 54.01
CA LYS A 34 -9.74 24.64 54.40
C LYS A 34 -9.19 26.08 54.56
N ASP A 35 -9.90 27.20 54.43
CA ASP A 35 -11.17 27.69 53.87
C ASP A 35 -11.13 29.22 54.14
N GLU A 36 -11.97 30.03 53.46
CA GLU A 36 -12.43 31.40 53.84
C GLU A 36 -11.37 32.57 53.81
N ASP A 37 -11.65 33.82 53.40
CA ASP A 37 -12.88 34.53 53.06
C ASP A 37 -12.61 35.87 52.31
N ALA A 38 -13.59 36.28 51.49
CA ALA A 38 -14.06 37.61 51.04
C ALA A 38 -13.24 38.93 51.17
N GLU A 39 -13.15 39.72 50.07
CA GLU A 39 -14.03 40.90 49.84
C GLU A 39 -13.78 41.71 48.52
N ARG A 40 -14.87 41.90 47.76
CA ARG A 40 -15.41 43.09 47.04
C ARG A 40 -14.56 43.99 46.11
N GLY A 41 -15.02 44.07 44.86
CA GLY A 41 -14.97 45.27 44.00
C GLY A 41 -15.79 45.09 42.71
N ARG A 42 -16.94 45.76 42.59
CA ARG A 42 -17.89 45.71 41.45
C ARG A 42 -17.46 46.64 40.30
N THR A 43 -17.63 46.18 39.05
CA THR A 43 -18.06 47.01 37.92
C THR A 43 -18.75 46.17 36.84
N ALA A 44 -19.72 46.79 36.17
CA ALA A 44 -20.81 46.20 35.39
C ALA A 44 -20.40 45.55 34.04
N GLY A 45 -21.20 44.58 33.58
CA GLY A 45 -21.12 44.02 32.23
C GLY A 45 -22.32 43.14 31.86
N LEU A 46 -23.18 43.68 31.01
CA LEU A 46 -24.08 43.07 30.02
C LEU A 46 -24.46 41.57 30.17
N VAL A 47 -25.75 41.30 30.32
CA VAL A 47 -26.35 39.95 30.22
C VAL A 47 -26.51 39.59 28.74
N LEU A 48 -25.73 38.61 28.26
CA LEU A 48 -26.02 37.83 27.07
C LEU A 48 -26.48 36.44 27.52
N PHE A 49 -27.69 36.04 27.12
CA PHE A 49 -28.16 34.67 27.26
C PHE A 49 -27.40 33.78 26.25
N SER A 50 -26.45 32.99 26.73
CA SER A 50 -25.88 31.87 25.99
C SER A 50 -26.78 30.64 26.17
N VAL A 51 -27.40 30.21 25.07
CA VAL A 51 -27.96 28.86 24.95
C VAL A 51 -26.77 27.91 24.91
N LEU A 52 -26.63 27.09 25.96
CA LEU A 52 -25.69 25.96 25.99
C LEU A 52 -26.15 24.92 24.97
N VAL A 53 -25.58 24.96 23.77
CA VAL A 53 -25.48 23.78 22.91
C VAL A 53 -24.37 22.92 23.51
N PRO A 54 -24.63 21.65 23.88
CA PRO A 54 -23.55 20.78 24.35
C PRO A 54 -22.58 20.58 23.19
N ALA A 55 -21.32 20.99 23.38
CA ALA A 55 -20.24 20.64 22.48
C ALA A 55 -20.12 19.12 22.48
N GLN A 56 -20.49 18.48 21.37
CA GLN A 56 -20.06 17.13 21.07
C GLN A 56 -18.54 17.15 21.05
N ALA A 57 -17.92 16.63 22.11
CA ALA A 57 -16.51 16.28 22.07
C ALA A 57 -16.37 15.25 20.94
N ALA A 58 -15.72 15.63 19.85
CA ALA A 58 -15.28 14.69 18.85
C ALA A 58 -14.44 13.64 19.60
N ALA A 59 -14.94 12.41 19.68
CA ALA A 59 -14.16 11.30 20.18
C ALA A 59 -12.95 11.19 19.26
N GLN A 60 -11.79 11.66 19.73
CA GLN A 60 -10.54 11.51 19.02
C GLN A 60 -10.29 10.00 18.91
N THR A 61 -10.23 9.50 17.68
CA THR A 61 -9.71 8.16 17.40
C THR A 61 -8.37 8.04 18.10
N PRO A 62 -8.10 6.98 18.88
CA PRO A 62 -6.82 6.86 19.57
C PRO A 62 -5.68 6.91 18.55
N GLU A 63 -4.82 7.93 18.66
CA GLU A 63 -3.59 8.04 17.87
C GLU A 63 -2.68 6.86 18.22
N ARG A 64 -2.80 5.76 17.47
CA ARG A 64 -1.74 4.78 17.36
C ARG A 64 -0.69 5.42 16.46
N THR A 65 0.40 5.93 17.03
CA THR A 65 1.56 6.41 16.25
C THR A 65 1.99 5.31 15.28
N SER A 66 1.68 5.54 14.02
CA SER A 66 1.79 4.64 12.88
C SER A 66 3.04 5.00 12.08
N VAL A 67 3.43 4.15 11.13
CA VAL A 67 4.69 4.15 10.34
C VAL A 67 5.84 3.31 10.93
N LEU A 68 6.00 3.19 12.26
CA LEU A 68 7.18 2.52 12.83
C LEU A 68 7.04 1.03 13.20
N ARG A 69 5.82 0.46 13.20
CA ARG A 69 5.56 -0.88 13.79
C ARG A 69 6.31 -2.04 13.13
N TYR A 70 6.56 -1.98 11.82
CA TYR A 70 7.27 -3.04 11.07
C TYR A 70 8.55 -2.56 10.37
N ALA A 71 9.10 -1.43 10.81
CA ALA A 71 10.33 -0.87 10.26
C ALA A 71 11.54 -1.85 10.29
N SER A 72 11.45 -2.91 11.13
CA SER A 72 12.42 -4.01 11.22
C SER A 72 12.57 -4.83 9.93
N LEU A 73 11.59 -4.78 9.01
CA LEU A 73 11.71 -5.36 7.67
C LEU A 73 12.56 -4.51 6.71
N ASN A 74 13.22 -3.45 7.21
CA ASN A 74 14.14 -2.58 6.49
C ASN A 74 13.56 -1.98 5.18
N GLY A 75 12.24 -1.77 5.10
CA GLY A 75 11.57 -1.26 3.91
C GLY A 75 11.46 -2.27 2.76
N ASN A 76 11.59 -3.57 3.05
CA ASN A 76 11.37 -4.61 2.05
C ASN A 76 9.86 -4.74 1.76
N ILE A 77 9.41 -4.04 0.72
CA ILE A 77 8.02 -4.06 0.22
C ILE A 77 7.48 -5.50 0.12
N ARG A 78 8.28 -6.48 -0.30
CA ARG A 78 7.82 -7.88 -0.38
C ARG A 78 7.58 -8.53 0.98
N GLY A 79 8.39 -8.18 1.98
CA GLY A 79 8.18 -8.58 3.36
C GLY A 79 6.85 -8.03 3.88
N GLU A 80 6.61 -6.74 3.68
CA GLU A 80 5.39 -6.07 4.13
C GLU A 80 4.13 -6.60 3.43
N LEU A 81 4.16 -6.79 2.10
CA LEU A 81 2.98 -7.21 1.33
C LEU A 81 2.66 -8.70 1.44
N HIS A 82 3.66 -9.58 1.53
CA HIS A 82 3.45 -11.03 1.41
C HIS A 82 3.74 -11.83 2.68
N MET A 83 4.68 -11.42 3.53
CA MET A 83 5.11 -12.20 4.70
C MET A 83 4.27 -11.93 5.95
N LEU A 84 3.77 -10.71 6.09
CA LEU A 84 2.91 -10.35 7.22
C LEU A 84 1.54 -11.04 7.13
N PRO A 85 0.98 -11.50 8.27
CA PRO A 85 -0.36 -12.03 8.31
C PRO A 85 -1.41 -10.89 8.20
N PRO A 86 -2.42 -11.01 7.33
CA PRO A 86 -3.50 -10.05 7.23
C PRO A 86 -4.55 -10.31 8.32
N VAL A 87 -5.18 -9.24 8.79
CA VAL A 87 -6.52 -9.35 9.37
C VAL A 87 -7.48 -9.63 8.22
N SER A 88 -8.18 -10.77 8.27
CA SER A 88 -9.12 -11.22 7.24
C SER A 88 -10.49 -11.45 7.85
N THR A 89 -11.54 -11.14 7.11
CA THR A 89 -12.93 -11.45 7.44
C THR A 89 -13.27 -12.91 7.15
N GLY A 90 -12.51 -13.56 6.27
CA GLY A 90 -12.58 -14.99 6.01
C GLY A 90 -11.48 -15.77 6.74
N PRO A 91 -11.66 -17.09 6.99
CA PRO A 91 -10.65 -17.95 7.59
C PRO A 91 -9.33 -17.93 6.84
N MET A 92 -8.23 -18.00 7.59
CA MET A 92 -6.86 -18.01 7.10
C MET A 92 -6.00 -18.99 7.90
N SER A 93 -4.99 -19.56 7.24
CA SER A 93 -3.98 -20.42 7.89
C SER A 93 -4.58 -21.56 8.72
N PRO A 94 -5.38 -22.46 8.11
CA PRO A 94 -5.94 -23.59 8.85
C PRO A 94 -4.84 -24.52 9.36
N THR A 95 -5.14 -25.29 10.40
CA THR A 95 -4.31 -26.37 10.96
C THR A 95 -5.19 -27.41 11.65
N TRP A 96 -4.81 -28.68 11.56
CA TRP A 96 -5.57 -29.80 12.12
C TRP A 96 -5.19 -30.05 13.57
N SER A 97 -6.17 -30.41 14.41
CA SER A 97 -5.87 -31.07 15.67
C SER A 97 -5.18 -32.42 15.42
N PRO A 98 -4.33 -32.92 16.34
CA PRO A 98 -3.61 -34.19 16.15
C PRO A 98 -4.50 -35.43 16.00
N ASP A 99 -5.72 -35.37 16.52
CA ASP A 99 -6.75 -36.41 16.36
C ASP A 99 -7.53 -36.29 15.03
N GLY A 100 -7.38 -35.18 14.30
CA GLY A 100 -8.05 -34.91 13.04
C GLY A 100 -9.54 -34.53 13.17
N GLU A 101 -10.04 -34.32 14.40
CA GLU A 101 -11.44 -34.00 14.66
C GLU A 101 -11.77 -32.50 14.51
N TRP A 102 -10.77 -31.63 14.65
CA TRP A 102 -10.92 -30.17 14.64
C TRP A 102 -9.95 -29.50 13.67
N ILE A 103 -10.36 -28.33 13.16
CA ILE A 103 -9.51 -27.45 12.38
C ILE A 103 -9.49 -26.08 13.06
N ALA A 104 -8.31 -25.61 13.46
CA ALA A 104 -8.12 -24.24 13.94
C ALA A 104 -7.66 -23.32 12.80
N PHE A 105 -8.04 -22.04 12.86
CA PHE A 105 -7.75 -21.03 11.84
C PHE A 105 -7.81 -19.61 12.43
N ALA A 106 -7.23 -18.63 11.74
CA ALA A 106 -7.36 -17.21 12.08
C ALA A 106 -8.51 -16.57 11.30
N MET A 107 -9.35 -15.78 11.95
CA MET A 107 -10.47 -15.05 11.33
C MET A 107 -10.90 -13.88 12.21
N ALA A 108 -11.20 -12.73 11.59
CA ALA A 108 -11.65 -11.51 12.27
C ALA A 108 -10.70 -11.03 13.39
N GLY A 109 -9.40 -11.37 13.29
CA GLY A 109 -8.40 -10.98 14.27
C GLY A 109 -8.21 -11.95 15.44
N ASP A 110 -8.95 -13.06 15.48
CA ASP A 110 -8.88 -14.06 16.56
C ASP A 110 -8.60 -15.47 16.00
N ILE A 111 -8.24 -16.39 16.89
CA ILE A 111 -8.11 -17.82 16.59
C ILE A 111 -9.45 -18.50 16.88
N TRP A 112 -9.91 -19.30 15.93
CA TRP A 112 -11.14 -20.07 15.97
C TRP A 112 -10.83 -21.54 15.74
N CYS A 113 -11.73 -22.44 16.16
CA CYS A 113 -11.75 -23.82 15.69
C CYS A 113 -13.16 -24.23 15.23
N VAL A 114 -13.22 -25.24 14.36
CA VAL A 114 -14.47 -25.83 13.88
C VAL A 114 -14.30 -27.35 13.79
N PRO A 115 -15.35 -28.16 14.01
CA PRO A 115 -15.28 -29.59 13.72
C PRO A 115 -14.90 -29.82 12.26
N ALA A 116 -14.03 -30.80 11.99
CA ALA A 116 -13.57 -31.12 10.65
C ALA A 116 -14.70 -31.51 9.67
N GLU A 117 -15.81 -32.02 10.22
CA GLU A 117 -17.02 -32.37 9.48
C GLU A 117 -17.99 -31.19 9.28
N GLY A 118 -17.68 -30.02 9.85
CA GLY A 118 -18.54 -28.84 9.90
C GLY A 118 -19.40 -28.75 11.16
N GLY A 119 -19.89 -27.55 11.46
CA GLY A 119 -20.67 -27.25 12.66
C GLY A 119 -20.42 -25.83 13.15
N THR A 120 -20.76 -25.57 14.41
CA THR A 120 -20.49 -24.29 15.08
C THR A 120 -18.99 -24.09 15.22
N ALA A 121 -18.48 -22.91 14.81
CA ALA A 121 -17.11 -22.52 15.08
C ALA A 121 -16.99 -21.88 16.47
N GLU A 122 -15.94 -22.22 17.22
CA GLU A 122 -15.69 -21.74 18.58
C GLU A 122 -14.48 -20.81 18.61
N GLN A 123 -14.64 -19.64 19.24
CA GLN A 123 -13.56 -18.69 19.43
C GLN A 123 -12.62 -19.15 20.55
N LEU A 124 -11.31 -19.19 20.29
CA LEU A 124 -10.29 -19.65 21.23
C LEU A 124 -9.51 -18.50 21.86
N THR A 125 -9.43 -17.34 21.21
CA THR A 125 -8.69 -16.18 21.71
C THR A 125 -9.51 -14.90 21.69
N ARG A 126 -9.12 -13.95 22.55
CA ARG A 126 -9.67 -12.60 22.65
C ARG A 126 -8.59 -11.65 23.17
N GLY A 127 -8.76 -10.36 22.95
CA GLY A 127 -7.85 -9.33 23.46
C GLY A 127 -7.80 -8.08 22.57
N PRO A 128 -7.02 -7.06 22.96
CA PRO A 128 -6.93 -5.79 22.22
C PRO A 128 -6.03 -5.86 20.97
N TRP A 129 -5.43 -7.02 20.71
CA TRP A 129 -4.48 -7.26 19.63
C TRP A 129 -4.97 -8.40 18.73
N TYR A 130 -4.44 -8.47 17.51
CA TYR A 130 -4.81 -9.51 16.55
C TYR A 130 -3.94 -10.77 16.72
N HIS A 131 -4.56 -11.93 16.49
CA HIS A 131 -3.91 -13.25 16.57
C HIS A 131 -3.99 -13.97 15.21
N PHE A 132 -2.89 -14.62 14.82
CA PHE A 132 -2.72 -15.17 13.48
C PHE A 132 -2.00 -16.52 13.47
N GLU A 133 -2.11 -17.21 12.32
CA GLU A 133 -1.25 -18.34 11.94
C GLU A 133 -1.13 -19.44 13.02
N PRO A 134 -2.26 -20.03 13.47
CA PRO A 134 -2.25 -21.06 14.50
C PRO A 134 -1.54 -22.33 14.02
N ASP A 135 -0.90 -23.03 14.96
CA ASP A 135 -0.35 -24.36 14.78
C ASP A 135 -0.55 -25.21 16.03
N TRP A 136 -1.17 -26.38 15.89
CA TRP A 136 -1.47 -27.28 17.01
C TRP A 136 -0.22 -27.99 17.51
N SER A 137 -0.10 -28.14 18.83
CA SER A 137 0.92 -28.99 19.42
C SER A 137 0.63 -30.46 19.11
N PRO A 138 1.67 -31.31 18.98
CA PRO A 138 1.48 -32.73 18.66
C PRO A 138 0.64 -33.50 19.68
N ASP A 139 0.57 -33.01 20.92
CA ASP A 139 -0.19 -33.61 22.02
C ASP A 139 -1.65 -33.13 22.13
N GLY A 140 -2.05 -32.15 21.32
CA GLY A 140 -3.42 -31.64 21.34
C GLY A 140 -3.73 -30.62 22.44
N SER A 141 -2.77 -30.27 23.29
CA SER A 141 -3.03 -29.44 24.47
C SER A 141 -2.86 -27.94 24.23
N ARG A 142 -2.15 -27.55 23.16
CA ARG A 142 -1.67 -26.18 22.95
C ARG A 142 -1.77 -25.74 21.49
N ILE A 143 -1.84 -24.43 21.30
CA ILE A 143 -1.72 -23.79 19.97
C ILE A 143 -0.61 -22.74 20.02
N ALA A 144 0.38 -22.87 19.14
CA ALA A 144 1.33 -21.78 18.88
C ALA A 144 0.70 -20.82 17.86
N MET A 145 0.94 -19.52 17.99
CA MET A 145 0.37 -18.51 17.10
C MET A 145 1.27 -17.29 17.01
N THR A 146 1.07 -16.49 15.97
CA THR A 146 1.61 -15.14 15.87
C THR A 146 0.64 -14.17 16.54
N VAL A 147 1.15 -13.25 17.35
CA VAL A 147 0.35 -12.24 18.05
C VAL A 147 0.86 -10.85 17.74
N GLU A 148 -0.04 -9.92 17.41
CA GLU A 148 0.29 -8.50 17.32
C GLU A 148 0.59 -7.96 18.72
N THR A 149 1.57 -7.07 18.82
CA THR A 149 1.87 -6.31 20.03
C THR A 149 1.92 -4.82 19.71
N SER A 150 2.15 -3.99 20.73
CA SER A 150 2.35 -2.55 20.53
C SER A 150 3.58 -2.20 19.68
N ASP A 151 4.55 -3.11 19.60
CA ASP A 151 5.87 -2.89 19.05
C ASP A 151 6.28 -3.90 17.95
N GLY A 152 5.43 -4.86 17.59
CA GLY A 152 5.76 -5.83 16.53
C GLY A 152 4.79 -7.02 16.41
N LEU A 153 5.35 -8.17 16.03
CA LEU A 153 4.68 -9.47 15.96
C LEU A 153 5.52 -10.48 16.74
N ASP A 154 4.92 -11.10 17.75
CA ASP A 154 5.55 -12.09 18.61
C ASP A 154 5.03 -13.50 18.31
N ILE A 155 5.76 -14.52 18.78
CA ILE A 155 5.24 -15.89 18.87
C ILE A 155 4.74 -16.16 20.29
N ALA A 156 3.50 -16.63 20.40
CA ALA A 156 2.88 -17.01 21.67
C ALA A 156 2.29 -18.43 21.62
N VAL A 157 1.96 -18.97 22.79
CA VAL A 157 1.27 -20.26 22.97
C VAL A 157 0.03 -20.08 23.82
N LEU A 158 -1.09 -20.62 23.36
CA LEU A 158 -2.34 -20.78 24.11
C LEU A 158 -2.43 -22.21 24.65
N GLU A 159 -2.79 -22.34 25.92
CA GLU A 159 -3.16 -23.61 26.55
C GLU A 159 -4.68 -23.83 26.40
N LEU A 160 -5.11 -24.98 25.87
CA LEU A 160 -6.52 -25.24 25.57
C LEU A 160 -7.34 -25.70 26.79
N ASP A 161 -6.71 -25.88 27.96
CA ASP A 161 -7.35 -26.22 29.22
C ASP A 161 -7.94 -25.01 29.98
N GLY A 162 -8.04 -23.85 29.30
CA GLY A 162 -8.54 -22.59 29.85
C GLY A 162 -7.44 -21.65 30.35
N GLY A 163 -6.18 -21.88 29.97
CA GLY A 163 -5.05 -21.00 30.27
C GLY A 163 -4.99 -19.73 29.41
N GLU A 164 -4.15 -18.78 29.83
CA GLU A 164 -3.91 -17.51 29.11
C GLU A 164 -2.87 -17.67 27.99
N VAL A 165 -2.89 -16.73 27.04
CA VAL A 165 -1.86 -16.63 25.99
C VAL A 165 -0.50 -16.27 26.61
N LYS A 166 0.51 -17.11 26.38
CA LYS A 166 1.87 -16.92 26.88
C LYS A 166 2.84 -16.61 25.74
N HIS A 167 3.46 -15.43 25.78
CA HIS A 167 4.51 -15.06 24.83
C HIS A 167 5.74 -15.96 25.01
N LEU A 168 6.22 -16.55 23.91
CA LEU A 168 7.47 -17.30 23.86
C LEU A 168 8.62 -16.41 23.42
N VAL A 169 8.37 -15.55 22.44
CA VAL A 169 9.30 -14.53 21.96
C VAL A 169 8.70 -13.17 22.30
N ALA A 170 9.54 -12.25 22.75
CA ALA A 170 9.15 -10.89 23.09
C ALA A 170 10.31 -9.93 22.77
N GLY A 171 9.99 -8.71 22.33
CA GLY A 171 10.98 -7.63 22.15
C GLY A 171 10.84 -6.77 20.89
N GLY A 172 9.63 -6.63 20.34
CA GLY A 172 9.34 -5.68 19.25
C GLY A 172 9.92 -6.08 17.89
N GLY A 173 10.13 -7.38 17.66
CA GLY A 173 10.55 -7.93 16.38
C GLY A 173 9.38 -8.22 15.44
N VAL A 174 9.69 -8.77 14.26
CA VAL A 174 8.68 -9.42 13.41
C VAL A 174 8.99 -10.91 13.42
N ASP A 175 8.23 -11.64 14.24
CA ASP A 175 8.28 -13.09 14.38
C ASP A 175 6.94 -13.69 13.93
N VAL A 176 6.99 -14.54 12.90
CA VAL A 176 5.80 -15.04 12.20
C VAL A 176 5.92 -16.53 11.86
N GLN A 177 4.81 -17.13 11.44
CA GLN A 177 4.73 -18.47 10.85
C GLN A 177 5.22 -19.57 11.78
N PRO A 178 4.65 -19.70 13.00
CA PRO A 178 5.06 -20.72 13.95
C PRO A 178 4.77 -22.13 13.42
N ALA A 179 5.65 -23.06 13.79
CA ALA A 179 5.56 -24.48 13.51
C ALA A 179 6.06 -25.32 14.67
N TRP A 180 5.23 -26.20 15.21
CA TRP A 180 5.64 -27.15 16.24
C TRP A 180 6.62 -28.19 15.71
N GLY A 181 7.62 -28.51 16.53
CA GLY A 181 8.39 -29.73 16.38
C GLY A 181 7.57 -30.96 16.77
N PRO A 182 7.82 -32.13 16.18
CA PRO A 182 7.06 -33.36 16.43
C PRO A 182 7.15 -33.85 17.88
N GLU A 183 8.16 -33.39 18.63
CA GLU A 183 8.35 -33.71 20.03
C GLU A 183 7.60 -32.78 21.00
N GLY A 184 6.93 -31.72 20.51
CA GLY A 184 6.19 -30.76 21.33
C GLY A 184 7.05 -29.90 22.27
N ARG A 185 8.37 -29.87 22.05
CA ARG A 185 9.36 -29.12 22.86
C ARG A 185 9.79 -27.83 22.19
N PHE A 186 9.87 -27.79 20.87
CA PHE A 186 10.32 -26.63 20.12
C PHE A 186 9.21 -26.03 19.24
N VAL A 187 9.23 -24.71 19.11
CA VAL A 187 8.49 -23.97 18.08
C VAL A 187 9.50 -23.33 17.13
N TYR A 188 9.34 -23.59 15.83
CA TYR A 188 10.10 -23.00 14.73
C TYR A 188 9.33 -21.82 14.19
N PHE A 189 10.01 -20.74 13.80
CA PHE A 189 9.35 -19.53 13.30
C PHE A 189 10.29 -18.74 12.40
N ALA A 190 9.71 -17.93 11.52
CA ALA A 190 10.43 -16.97 10.70
C ALA A 190 10.57 -15.65 11.47
N THR A 191 11.74 -15.04 11.43
CA THR A 191 12.07 -13.83 12.20
C THR A 191 12.84 -12.82 11.35
N ALA A 192 12.60 -11.53 11.57
CA ALA A 192 13.25 -10.46 10.81
C ALA A 192 14.75 -10.30 11.14
N GLY A 193 15.57 -10.15 10.10
CA GLY A 193 17.02 -9.92 10.14
C GLY A 193 17.47 -9.03 8.97
N GLN A 194 18.47 -9.45 8.17
CA GLN A 194 18.76 -8.82 6.86
C GLN A 194 17.73 -9.22 5.75
N GLY A 195 16.81 -10.12 6.11
CA GLY A 195 15.66 -10.62 5.38
C GLY A 195 14.77 -11.32 6.41
N MET A 196 14.25 -12.49 6.06
CA MET A 196 13.72 -13.44 7.06
C MET A 196 14.74 -14.55 7.32
N ASP A 197 14.89 -14.97 8.57
CA ASP A 197 15.63 -16.17 8.96
C ASP A 197 14.71 -17.12 9.72
N ILE A 198 15.10 -18.39 9.86
CA ILE A 198 14.32 -19.37 10.63
C ILE A 198 15.04 -19.69 11.92
N HIS A 199 14.36 -19.45 13.04
CA HIS A 199 14.82 -19.81 14.38
C HIS A 199 13.91 -20.88 14.97
N ARG A 200 14.39 -21.53 16.03
CA ARG A 200 13.55 -22.30 16.94
C ARG A 200 13.72 -21.81 18.36
N ILE A 201 12.66 -21.96 19.15
CA ILE A 201 12.64 -21.67 20.59
C ILE A 201 12.16 -22.89 21.36
N GLU A 202 12.85 -23.18 22.46
CA GLU A 202 12.47 -24.23 23.40
C GLU A 202 11.38 -23.73 24.34
N VAL A 203 10.25 -24.44 24.35
CA VAL A 203 9.13 -24.13 25.22
C VAL A 203 9.50 -24.43 26.67
N GLY A 204 9.27 -23.45 27.56
CA GLY A 204 9.58 -23.53 28.98
C GLY A 204 10.92 -22.88 29.38
N THR A 205 11.99 -23.09 28.62
CA THR A 205 13.31 -22.44 28.90
C THR A 205 13.47 -21.10 28.18
N GLY A 206 12.77 -20.90 27.07
CA GLY A 206 12.93 -19.72 26.21
C GLY A 206 14.24 -19.69 25.42
N ARG A 207 14.99 -20.80 25.40
CA ARG A 207 16.27 -20.88 24.67
C ARG A 207 16.01 -20.83 23.17
N ARG A 208 16.51 -19.78 22.52
CA ARG A 208 16.40 -19.53 21.08
C ARG A 208 17.68 -19.90 20.34
N GLU A 209 17.55 -20.45 19.15
CA GLU A 209 18.68 -20.73 18.25
C GLU A 209 18.28 -20.62 16.78
N ALA A 210 19.24 -20.23 15.94
CA ALA A 210 19.06 -20.15 14.51
C ALA A 210 19.12 -21.54 13.85
N VAL A 211 18.23 -21.77 12.89
CA VAL A 211 18.07 -23.05 12.19
C VAL A 211 18.38 -22.91 10.71
N ALA A 212 18.04 -21.78 10.08
CA ALA A 212 18.43 -21.48 8.70
C ALA A 212 18.65 -19.98 8.54
N GLU A 213 19.85 -19.60 8.13
CA GLU A 213 20.28 -18.20 7.96
C GLU A 213 21.07 -18.03 6.66
N GLY A 214 21.18 -16.79 6.18
CA GLY A 214 22.09 -16.40 5.09
C GLY A 214 21.50 -15.29 4.21
N PRO A 215 22.11 -15.02 3.04
CA PRO A 215 21.59 -14.03 2.11
C PRO A 215 20.17 -14.37 1.64
N GLY A 216 19.32 -13.36 1.46
CA GLY A 216 17.91 -13.49 1.12
C GLY A 216 17.02 -14.03 2.26
N SER A 217 15.74 -14.28 1.98
CA SER A 217 14.75 -14.64 3.01
C SER A 217 14.50 -16.14 3.11
N ARG A 218 14.47 -16.67 4.34
CA ARG A 218 14.07 -18.02 4.73
C ARG A 218 12.83 -17.97 5.59
N TYR A 219 11.78 -18.68 5.21
CA TYR A 219 10.46 -18.54 5.82
C TYR A 219 9.57 -19.76 5.58
N GLN A 220 8.37 -19.74 6.15
CA GLN A 220 7.36 -20.82 6.12
C GLN A 220 7.91 -22.18 6.57
N PRO A 221 8.47 -22.28 7.79
CA PRO A 221 8.97 -23.54 8.31
C PRO A 221 7.83 -24.55 8.53
N ARG A 222 8.05 -25.82 8.17
CA ARG A 222 7.24 -26.96 8.63
C ARG A 222 8.11 -28.18 8.93
N VAL A 223 7.90 -28.80 10.08
CA VAL A 223 8.69 -29.95 10.52
C VAL A 223 7.90 -31.23 10.31
N SER A 224 8.50 -32.22 9.66
CA SER A 224 7.89 -33.53 9.49
C SER A 224 7.86 -34.32 10.81
N PRO A 225 7.00 -35.35 10.93
CA PRO A 225 7.02 -36.27 12.07
C PRO A 225 8.38 -36.96 12.32
N HIS A 226 9.25 -36.99 11.30
CA HIS A 226 10.58 -37.60 11.35
C HIS A 226 11.71 -36.59 11.57
N GLY A 227 11.41 -35.33 11.91
CA GLY A 227 12.42 -34.32 12.23
C GLY A 227 13.14 -33.73 11.01
N VAL A 228 12.45 -33.62 9.88
CA VAL A 228 12.95 -32.91 8.69
C VAL A 228 12.21 -31.59 8.53
N LEU A 229 12.95 -30.49 8.49
CA LEU A 229 12.40 -29.16 8.26
C LEU A 229 12.24 -28.91 6.75
N ALA A 230 11.05 -28.55 6.29
CA ALA A 230 10.80 -27.92 4.99
C ALA A 230 10.68 -26.40 5.16
N TYR A 231 11.20 -25.63 4.21
CA TYR A 231 11.15 -24.17 4.22
C TYR A 231 11.41 -23.56 2.84
N MET A 232 11.06 -22.28 2.67
CA MET A 232 11.37 -21.49 1.46
C MET A 232 12.70 -20.77 1.62
N ALA A 233 13.52 -20.74 0.56
CA ALA A 233 14.77 -19.95 0.51
C ALA A 233 15.26 -19.71 -0.92
N PRO A 234 16.10 -18.69 -1.19
CA PRO A 234 16.66 -18.43 -2.52
C PRO A 234 17.23 -19.70 -3.19
N ALA A 235 16.97 -19.87 -4.48
CA ALA A 235 17.49 -20.97 -5.28
C ALA A 235 18.28 -20.46 -6.50
N PRO A 236 19.37 -21.13 -6.91
CA PRO A 236 20.13 -20.72 -8.10
C PRO A 236 19.26 -20.70 -9.37
N GLY A 237 19.41 -19.66 -10.18
CA GLY A 237 18.75 -19.55 -11.49
C GLY A 237 17.27 -19.14 -11.45
N VAL A 238 16.71 -18.87 -10.26
CA VAL A 238 15.31 -18.48 -10.09
C VAL A 238 15.22 -17.07 -9.50
N THR A 239 14.32 -16.24 -10.05
CA THR A 239 13.94 -14.93 -9.52
C THR A 239 12.85 -15.07 -8.44
N GLY A 240 12.68 -14.08 -7.56
CA GLY A 240 11.61 -14.09 -6.54
C GLY A 240 11.94 -14.86 -5.25
N SER A 241 10.95 -15.59 -4.72
CA SER A 241 10.98 -16.33 -3.44
C SER A 241 12.07 -17.40 -3.30
N GLY A 242 12.59 -17.91 -4.43
CA GLY A 242 13.50 -19.06 -4.47
C GLY A 242 12.78 -20.39 -4.40
N GLY A 243 13.47 -21.43 -3.94
CA GLY A 243 13.01 -22.82 -3.94
C GLY A 243 12.48 -23.33 -2.60
N ILE A 244 11.92 -24.54 -2.65
CA ILE A 244 11.53 -25.35 -1.51
C ILE A 244 12.73 -26.19 -1.10
N TRP A 245 13.17 -26.02 0.14
CA TRP A 245 14.34 -26.70 0.70
C TRP A 245 13.93 -27.60 1.86
N THR A 246 14.68 -28.68 2.06
CA THR A 246 14.57 -29.55 3.23
C THR A 246 15.88 -29.63 3.98
N ARG A 247 15.81 -29.82 5.30
CA ARG A 247 16.99 -29.96 6.15
C ARG A 247 16.69 -30.91 7.30
N SER A 248 17.52 -31.94 7.48
CA SER A 248 17.42 -32.82 8.66
C SER A 248 17.79 -32.06 9.93
N LEU A 249 16.97 -32.20 10.97
CA LEU A 249 17.21 -31.63 12.28
C LEU A 249 17.95 -32.63 13.17
N PRO A 250 18.79 -32.18 14.11
CA PRO A 250 19.47 -33.07 15.06
C PRO A 250 18.48 -33.83 15.96
N GLU A 251 18.76 -35.10 16.28
CA GLU A 251 17.95 -35.88 17.24
C GLU A 251 17.94 -35.22 18.65
N PRO A 252 16.78 -35.15 19.32
CA PRO A 252 16.70 -34.63 20.69
C PRO A 252 17.42 -35.56 21.68
N GLY A 253 18.53 -35.12 22.30
CA GLY A 253 19.13 -35.86 23.42
C GLY A 253 20.64 -35.72 23.64
N ASN A 254 21.42 -35.31 22.64
CA ASN A 254 22.88 -35.18 22.75
C ASN A 254 23.32 -33.70 22.87
N GLY A 255 22.88 -33.01 23.91
CA GLY A 255 23.25 -31.60 24.13
C GLY A 255 22.90 -30.68 22.95
N ILE A 256 23.40 -29.45 23.00
CA ILE A 256 23.24 -28.44 21.94
C ILE A 256 24.15 -28.82 20.77
N GLY A 257 23.76 -29.81 19.97
CA GLY A 257 24.43 -30.11 18.71
C GLY A 257 24.04 -29.07 17.65
N ALA A 258 25.02 -28.51 16.94
CA ALA A 258 24.77 -27.66 15.78
C ALA A 258 23.93 -28.40 14.73
N VAL A 259 23.03 -27.70 14.04
CA VAL A 259 22.30 -28.26 12.89
C VAL A 259 23.32 -28.74 11.85
N SER A 260 23.48 -30.05 11.69
CA SER A 260 24.57 -30.65 10.90
C SER A 260 24.14 -31.22 9.55
N GLY A 261 22.83 -31.23 9.26
CA GLY A 261 22.32 -31.64 7.95
C GLY A 261 22.54 -30.55 6.90
N GLU A 262 23.11 -30.92 5.75
CA GLU A 262 23.16 -30.05 4.57
C GLU A 262 21.75 -29.84 4.01
N PRO A 263 21.33 -28.59 3.71
CA PRO A 263 20.07 -28.34 3.03
C PRO A 263 20.00 -29.00 1.66
N VAL A 264 18.84 -29.56 1.31
CA VAL A 264 18.56 -30.19 0.01
C VAL A 264 17.45 -29.42 -0.69
N LEU A 265 17.72 -28.97 -1.92
CA LEU A 265 16.73 -28.34 -2.78
C LEU A 265 15.77 -29.40 -3.33
N VAL A 266 14.49 -29.30 -2.98
CA VAL A 266 13.42 -30.18 -3.47
C VAL A 266 12.92 -29.71 -4.83
N ARG A 267 12.70 -28.39 -4.96
CA ARG A 267 12.19 -27.76 -6.17
C ARG A 267 12.57 -26.28 -6.22
N ALA A 268 12.90 -25.79 -7.40
CA ALA A 268 13.13 -24.38 -7.66
C ALA A 268 12.05 -23.87 -8.62
N GLU A 269 11.26 -22.89 -8.17
CA GLU A 269 10.27 -22.18 -8.98
C GLU A 269 10.06 -20.78 -8.36
N GLU A 270 9.66 -19.80 -9.16
CA GLU A 270 9.14 -18.57 -8.57
C GLU A 270 7.83 -18.94 -7.84
N THR A 271 7.68 -18.51 -6.59
CA THR A 271 6.45 -18.69 -5.82
C THR A 271 5.99 -17.30 -5.39
N ALA A 272 4.68 -17.08 -5.25
CA ALA A 272 4.08 -15.82 -4.79
C ALA A 272 4.41 -15.47 -3.31
N TYR A 273 5.59 -15.87 -2.80
CA TYR A 273 6.04 -15.79 -1.42
C TYR A 273 5.12 -16.51 -0.41
N ARG A 274 4.25 -17.43 -0.89
CA ARG A 274 3.17 -18.06 -0.12
C ARG A 274 3.06 -19.57 -0.33
N ALA A 275 4.16 -20.22 -0.71
CA ALA A 275 4.22 -21.65 -1.00
C ALA A 275 3.72 -22.55 0.15
N ARG A 276 4.00 -22.19 1.42
CA ARG A 276 3.48 -22.86 2.63
C ARG A 276 3.57 -24.40 2.54
N PRO A 277 4.78 -24.98 2.36
CA PRO A 277 4.93 -26.42 2.24
C PRO A 277 4.46 -27.13 3.52
N ASP A 278 3.78 -28.26 3.39
CA ASP A 278 3.34 -29.11 4.51
C ASP A 278 3.52 -30.60 4.19
N TRP A 279 3.82 -31.40 5.20
CA TRP A 279 4.24 -32.79 5.03
C TRP A 279 3.06 -33.77 5.01
N LEU A 280 3.17 -34.80 4.16
CA LEU A 280 2.43 -36.03 4.44
C LEU A 280 2.93 -36.64 5.77
N PRO A 281 2.06 -37.31 6.56
CA PRO A 281 2.46 -37.85 7.87
C PRO A 281 3.60 -38.88 7.81
N ASP A 282 3.77 -39.56 6.68
CA ASP A 282 4.86 -40.52 6.45
C ASP A 282 6.18 -39.87 5.99
N GLY A 283 6.20 -38.54 5.81
CA GLY A 283 7.35 -37.77 5.34
C GLY A 283 7.73 -38.02 3.88
N SER A 284 6.90 -38.72 3.10
CA SER A 284 7.23 -39.13 1.73
C SER A 284 7.09 -37.99 0.70
N ALA A 285 6.23 -37.01 0.97
CA ALA A 285 5.89 -35.92 0.07
C ALA A 285 5.47 -34.64 0.81
N LEU A 286 5.44 -33.54 0.05
CA LEU A 286 5.03 -32.21 0.47
C LEU A 286 3.84 -31.74 -0.37
N VAL A 287 2.83 -31.16 0.27
CA VAL A 287 1.83 -30.31 -0.39
C VAL A 287 2.29 -28.86 -0.26
N TYR A 288 2.19 -28.07 -1.33
CA TYR A 288 2.56 -26.66 -1.32
C TYR A 288 1.74 -25.87 -2.36
N VAL A 289 1.87 -24.55 -2.34
CA VAL A 289 1.23 -23.63 -3.29
C VAL A 289 2.22 -23.25 -4.39
N SER A 290 1.87 -23.52 -5.65
CA SER A 290 2.61 -23.08 -6.83
C SER A 290 1.80 -22.02 -7.58
N ASP A 291 2.46 -21.01 -8.12
CA ASP A 291 1.84 -20.04 -9.03
C ASP A 291 2.27 -20.21 -10.50
N GLU A 292 2.85 -21.35 -10.85
CA GLU A 292 3.34 -21.67 -12.20
C GLU A 292 2.24 -21.57 -13.28
N ALA A 293 0.96 -21.75 -12.89
CA ALA A 293 -0.17 -21.65 -13.79
C ALA A 293 -0.81 -20.25 -13.86
N GLY A 294 -0.24 -19.24 -13.19
CA GLY A 294 -0.78 -17.89 -13.06
C GLY A 294 -1.78 -17.72 -11.89
N SER A 295 -2.49 -18.79 -11.53
CA SER A 295 -3.22 -18.97 -10.27
C SER A 295 -2.32 -19.57 -9.19
N ASN A 296 -2.62 -19.32 -7.91
CA ASN A 296 -2.02 -20.06 -6.80
C ASN A 296 -2.74 -21.39 -6.63
N ASP A 297 -2.08 -22.49 -6.95
CA ASP A 297 -2.66 -23.84 -6.94
C ASP A 297 -1.96 -24.75 -5.93
N LEU A 298 -2.71 -25.70 -5.37
CA LEU A 298 -2.13 -26.73 -4.51
C LEU A 298 -1.46 -27.80 -5.37
N VAL A 299 -0.25 -28.18 -4.97
CA VAL A 299 0.60 -29.13 -5.68
C VAL A 299 1.21 -30.11 -4.68
N LEU A 300 1.28 -31.39 -5.06
CA LEU A 300 1.97 -32.44 -4.32
C LEU A 300 3.31 -32.78 -5.00
N ILE A 301 4.39 -32.88 -4.23
CA ILE A 301 5.72 -33.27 -4.73
C ILE A 301 6.39 -34.25 -3.77
N GLY A 302 7.16 -35.21 -4.29
CA GLY A 302 7.95 -36.11 -3.45
C GLY A 302 8.99 -35.36 -2.62
N ALA A 303 9.30 -35.84 -1.42
CA ALA A 303 10.27 -35.22 -0.52
C ALA A 303 11.69 -35.12 -1.11
N GLY A 304 12.03 -36.01 -2.05
CA GLY A 304 13.28 -35.98 -2.82
C GLY A 304 13.20 -35.13 -4.11
N GLY A 305 12.11 -34.40 -4.33
CA GLY A 305 11.82 -33.68 -5.57
C GLY A 305 11.17 -34.56 -6.63
N GLY A 306 11.35 -34.19 -7.89
CA GLY A 306 10.78 -34.87 -9.05
C GLY A 306 9.60 -34.13 -9.67
N ASN A 307 8.71 -34.85 -10.35
CA ASN A 307 7.59 -34.25 -11.06
C ASN A 307 6.47 -33.88 -10.07
N PRO A 308 6.02 -32.61 -10.05
CA PRO A 308 4.87 -32.21 -9.25
C PRO A 308 3.57 -32.81 -9.79
N LEU A 309 2.61 -33.05 -8.90
CA LEU A 309 1.22 -33.35 -9.23
C LEU A 309 0.35 -32.17 -8.79
N ARG A 310 -0.22 -31.45 -9.76
CA ARG A 310 -1.17 -30.36 -9.49
C ARG A 310 -2.51 -30.93 -8.99
N LEU A 311 -3.02 -30.39 -7.88
CA LEU A 311 -4.24 -30.85 -7.20
C LEU A 311 -5.44 -29.92 -7.45
N THR A 312 -5.20 -28.61 -7.62
CA THR A 312 -6.25 -27.60 -7.89
C THR A 312 -5.99 -26.85 -9.20
N GLY A 313 -6.96 -26.06 -9.66
CA GLY A 313 -6.90 -25.35 -10.92
C GLY A 313 -7.97 -24.27 -11.07
N GLY A 314 -7.76 -23.34 -12.00
CA GLY A 314 -8.72 -22.29 -12.34
C GLY A 314 -8.10 -20.90 -12.27
N THR A 315 -8.92 -19.89 -11.99
CA THR A 315 -8.49 -18.49 -11.83
C THR A 315 -8.45 -18.04 -10.37
N SER A 316 -9.01 -18.83 -9.46
CA SER A 316 -8.95 -18.59 -8.01
C SER A 316 -7.56 -18.90 -7.44
N HIS A 317 -7.37 -18.59 -6.18
CA HIS A 317 -6.16 -18.83 -5.41
C HIS A 317 -6.50 -19.76 -4.25
N GLU A 318 -5.89 -20.95 -4.25
CA GLU A 318 -5.92 -21.87 -3.12
C GLU A 318 -4.63 -21.74 -2.31
N LEU A 319 -4.79 -21.41 -1.03
CA LEU A 319 -3.70 -20.96 -0.16
C LEU A 319 -3.64 -21.75 1.15
N THR A 320 -2.46 -21.72 1.77
CA THR A 320 -2.21 -22.25 3.12
C THR A 320 -2.67 -23.69 3.36
N PRO A 321 -2.26 -24.67 2.53
CA PRO A 321 -2.66 -26.07 2.71
C PRO A 321 -2.12 -26.67 4.01
N ARG A 322 -2.91 -27.55 4.65
CA ARG A 322 -2.49 -28.45 5.73
C ARG A 322 -3.05 -29.85 5.56
N VAL A 323 -2.18 -30.84 5.64
CA VAL A 323 -2.52 -32.25 5.53
C VAL A 323 -3.08 -32.73 6.87
N SER A 324 -4.13 -33.55 6.83
CA SER A 324 -4.71 -34.16 8.03
C SER A 324 -3.74 -35.18 8.66
N PRO A 325 -3.83 -35.45 9.98
CA PRO A 325 -2.93 -36.39 10.67
C PRO A 325 -2.95 -37.81 10.09
N ASP A 326 -4.06 -38.24 9.50
CA ASP A 326 -4.21 -39.53 8.83
C ASP A 326 -3.67 -39.54 7.38
N GLY A 327 -3.28 -38.38 6.84
CA GLY A 327 -2.77 -38.20 5.49
C GLY A 327 -3.81 -38.25 4.38
N GLY A 328 -5.10 -38.40 4.71
CA GLY A 328 -6.17 -38.60 3.73
C GLY A 328 -6.74 -37.31 3.15
N ARG A 329 -6.63 -36.19 3.86
CA ARG A 329 -7.30 -34.92 3.53
C ARG A 329 -6.33 -33.73 3.58
N ILE A 330 -6.73 -32.64 2.92
CA ILE A 330 -6.06 -31.35 2.94
C ILE A 330 -7.10 -30.29 3.30
N ALA A 331 -6.84 -29.52 4.36
CA ALA A 331 -7.54 -28.27 4.67
C ALA A 331 -6.80 -27.11 4.01
N PHE A 332 -7.51 -26.19 3.38
CA PHE A 332 -6.95 -25.03 2.71
C PHE A 332 -7.98 -23.92 2.59
N VAL A 333 -7.56 -22.73 2.17
CA VAL A 333 -8.50 -21.63 1.91
C VAL A 333 -8.53 -21.25 0.45
N SER A 334 -9.69 -20.85 -0.07
CA SER A 334 -9.87 -20.39 -1.45
C SER A 334 -10.56 -19.03 -1.48
N ASN A 335 -10.13 -18.14 -2.38
CA ASN A 335 -10.76 -16.83 -2.61
C ASN A 335 -11.80 -16.83 -3.74
N GLU A 336 -12.29 -18.01 -4.14
CA GLU A 336 -13.14 -18.14 -5.32
C GLU A 336 -14.49 -17.41 -5.24
N SER A 337 -14.98 -17.15 -4.03
CA SER A 337 -16.29 -16.52 -3.80
C SER A 337 -16.22 -15.32 -2.87
N GLY A 338 -15.17 -14.50 -3.04
CA GLY A 338 -14.86 -13.31 -2.24
C GLY A 338 -13.61 -13.52 -1.38
N PRO A 339 -13.54 -12.95 -0.16
CA PRO A 339 -12.52 -13.31 0.81
C PRO A 339 -12.46 -14.82 1.04
N THR A 340 -11.40 -15.26 1.71
CA THR A 340 -11.06 -16.67 1.83
C THR A 340 -12.15 -17.50 2.53
N LYS A 341 -12.50 -18.66 1.96
CA LYS A 341 -13.35 -19.69 2.59
C LYS A 341 -12.54 -20.93 2.91
N LEU A 342 -12.91 -21.63 3.98
CA LEU A 342 -12.24 -22.86 4.41
C LEU A 342 -12.81 -24.08 3.68
N HIS A 343 -11.94 -24.84 3.04
CA HIS A 343 -12.27 -26.04 2.30
C HIS A 343 -11.44 -27.23 2.79
N VAL A 344 -12.03 -28.42 2.64
CA VAL A 344 -11.37 -29.71 2.82
C VAL A 344 -11.52 -30.55 1.55
N MET A 345 -10.44 -31.13 1.08
CA MET A 345 -10.42 -32.06 -0.07
C MET A 345 -9.61 -33.31 0.25
N THR A 346 -9.69 -34.34 -0.61
CA THR A 346 -8.80 -35.50 -0.50
C THR A 346 -7.36 -35.15 -0.87
N VAL A 347 -6.38 -35.85 -0.31
CA VAL A 347 -4.95 -35.63 -0.61
C VAL A 347 -4.60 -35.86 -2.09
N SER A 348 -5.41 -36.67 -2.79
CA SER A 348 -5.30 -36.89 -4.24
C SER A 348 -5.88 -35.77 -5.10
N GLY A 349 -6.42 -34.71 -4.48
CA GLY A 349 -7.11 -33.61 -5.16
C GLY A 349 -8.54 -33.98 -5.56
N GLY A 350 -9.05 -33.30 -6.59
CA GLY A 350 -10.40 -33.51 -7.11
C GLY A 350 -10.99 -32.25 -7.72
N ALA A 351 -12.08 -32.39 -8.49
CA ALA A 351 -12.82 -31.24 -9.00
C ALA A 351 -13.38 -30.40 -7.85
N ARG A 352 -13.51 -29.09 -8.04
CA ARG A 352 -14.03 -28.15 -7.02
C ARG A 352 -15.35 -28.59 -6.38
N SER A 353 -16.24 -29.19 -7.18
CA SER A 353 -17.53 -29.72 -6.71
C SER A 353 -17.43 -30.89 -5.72
N SER A 354 -16.25 -31.48 -5.55
CA SER A 354 -15.98 -32.55 -4.57
C SER A 354 -15.40 -32.03 -3.25
N TRP A 355 -15.06 -30.74 -3.18
CA TRP A 355 -14.53 -30.15 -1.95
C TRP A 355 -15.65 -29.93 -0.94
N GLN A 356 -15.36 -30.19 0.32
CA GLN A 356 -16.22 -29.82 1.42
C GLN A 356 -15.91 -28.37 1.82
N THR A 357 -16.90 -27.48 1.72
CA THR A 357 -16.80 -26.12 2.28
C THR A 357 -17.32 -26.14 3.70
N LEU A 358 -16.53 -25.62 4.65
CA LEU A 358 -16.96 -25.47 6.04
C LEU A 358 -17.69 -24.13 6.19
N ASP A 359 -18.98 -24.18 6.51
CA ASP A 359 -19.80 -23.00 6.78
C ASP A 359 -19.49 -22.46 8.18
N LEU A 360 -19.02 -21.22 8.25
CA LEU A 360 -18.62 -20.54 9.50
C LEU A 360 -19.65 -19.48 9.92
N SER A 361 -20.89 -19.59 9.43
CA SER A 361 -21.98 -18.66 9.77
C SER A 361 -22.43 -18.78 11.23
N ASP A 362 -22.37 -19.99 11.80
CA ASP A 362 -22.69 -20.26 13.21
C ASP A 362 -21.41 -20.21 14.06
N ARG A 363 -21.37 -19.26 15.01
CA ARG A 363 -20.17 -18.91 15.79
C ARG A 363 -20.48 -18.75 17.26
N ALA A 364 -19.70 -19.41 18.11
CA ALA A 364 -19.70 -19.24 19.55
C ALA A 364 -18.55 -18.31 19.96
N HIS A 365 -18.90 -17.08 20.36
CA HIS A 365 -17.95 -16.07 20.80
C HIS A 365 -17.62 -16.23 22.29
N LEU A 366 -16.39 -15.85 22.68
CA LEU A 366 -15.98 -15.79 24.09
C LEU A 366 -16.62 -14.62 24.84
N ASP A 367 -16.84 -13.51 24.14
CA ASP A 367 -17.41 -12.28 24.66
C ASP A 367 -18.76 -11.98 23.99
N PRO A 368 -19.68 -11.27 24.66
CA PRO A 368 -20.95 -10.89 24.06
C PRO A 368 -20.76 -9.96 22.85
N VAL A 369 -21.47 -10.24 21.75
CA VAL A 369 -21.44 -9.47 20.50
C VAL A 369 -22.83 -8.91 20.16
N GLY A 370 -22.84 -7.87 19.32
CA GLY A 370 -24.02 -7.35 18.64
C GLY A 370 -23.74 -7.12 17.16
N ARG A 371 -24.78 -6.81 16.38
CA ARG A 371 -24.67 -6.51 14.95
C ARG A 371 -25.01 -5.06 14.70
N LEU A 372 -24.26 -4.39 13.85
CA LEU A 372 -24.51 -3.02 13.46
C LEU A 372 -24.85 -3.02 11.97
N ARG A 373 -26.05 -2.57 11.63
CA ARG A 373 -26.44 -2.33 10.24
C ARG A 373 -26.46 -0.85 9.93
N ALA A 374 -25.87 -0.44 8.82
CA ALA A 374 -25.90 0.96 8.41
C ALA A 374 -26.02 1.12 6.90
N THR A 375 -26.73 2.16 6.49
CA THR A 375 -26.82 2.63 5.11
C THR A 375 -26.10 3.97 4.99
N VAL A 376 -25.15 4.06 4.07
CA VAL A 376 -24.47 5.31 3.73
C VAL A 376 -25.26 5.98 2.61
N VAL A 377 -25.66 7.24 2.80
CA VAL A 377 -26.48 7.98 1.85
C VAL A 377 -25.80 9.27 1.39
N ASP A 378 -26.00 9.62 0.12
CA ASP A 378 -25.58 10.90 -0.46
C ASP A 378 -26.55 12.04 -0.09
N GLU A 379 -26.26 13.27 -0.53
CA GLU A 379 -27.07 14.47 -0.30
C GLU A 379 -28.55 14.37 -0.73
N THR A 380 -28.89 13.39 -1.57
CA THR A 380 -30.28 13.12 -2.00
C THR A 380 -31.00 12.13 -1.09
N GLY A 381 -30.28 11.51 -0.16
CA GLY A 381 -30.75 10.41 0.68
C GLY A 381 -30.66 9.04 0.00
N SER A 382 -29.97 8.93 -1.14
CA SER A 382 -29.82 7.67 -1.87
C SER A 382 -28.60 6.88 -1.38
N PRO A 383 -28.66 5.55 -1.25
CA PRO A 383 -27.50 4.74 -0.91
C PRO A 383 -26.32 4.98 -1.86
N THR A 384 -25.12 5.18 -1.32
CA THR A 384 -23.94 5.52 -2.13
C THR A 384 -22.70 4.73 -1.69
N PRO A 385 -21.82 4.30 -2.63
CA PRO A 385 -20.58 3.64 -2.28
C PRO A 385 -19.67 4.52 -1.44
N ALA A 386 -19.01 3.94 -0.44
CA ALA A 386 -18.13 4.65 0.46
C ALA A 386 -17.12 3.74 1.14
N ARG A 387 -16.04 4.36 1.62
CA ARG A 387 -15.07 3.75 2.55
C ARG A 387 -15.59 3.85 3.97
N VAL A 388 -15.49 2.78 4.74
CA VAL A 388 -15.99 2.68 6.11
C VAL A 388 -14.91 2.13 7.04
N THR A 389 -14.76 2.77 8.19
CA THR A 389 -13.94 2.30 9.31
C THR A 389 -14.86 2.07 10.50
N VAL A 390 -14.73 0.93 11.17
CA VAL A 390 -15.49 0.59 12.38
C VAL A 390 -14.50 0.12 13.44
N TYR A 391 -14.48 0.77 14.61
CA TYR A 391 -13.68 0.34 15.75
C TYR A 391 -14.58 -0.08 16.91
N GLY A 392 -14.31 -1.25 17.47
CA GLY A 392 -14.98 -1.77 18.66
C GLY A 392 -14.43 -1.21 19.98
N PRO A 393 -15.02 -1.59 21.11
CA PRO A 393 -14.61 -1.11 22.45
C PRO A 393 -13.21 -1.57 22.87
N ASP A 394 -12.68 -2.60 22.22
CA ASP A 394 -11.31 -3.09 22.38
C ASP A 394 -10.28 -2.31 21.53
N GLY A 395 -10.74 -1.35 20.73
CA GLY A 395 -9.91 -0.55 19.83
C GLY A 395 -9.47 -1.28 18.56
N ARG A 396 -10.02 -2.46 18.25
CA ARG A 396 -9.74 -3.20 17.01
C ARG A 396 -10.69 -2.77 15.89
N GLY A 397 -10.20 -2.89 14.66
CA GLY A 397 -10.94 -2.61 13.43
C GLY A 397 -11.80 -3.80 13.03
N TYR A 398 -13.06 -3.54 12.68
CA TYR A 398 -14.05 -4.55 12.29
C TYR A 398 -14.54 -4.30 10.87
N ALA A 399 -14.73 -5.38 10.12
CA ALA A 399 -15.29 -5.38 8.78
C ALA A 399 -16.35 -6.49 8.67
N PRO A 400 -17.39 -6.33 7.83
CA PRO A 400 -18.38 -7.37 7.60
C PRO A 400 -17.73 -8.68 7.16
N LEU A 401 -18.30 -9.81 7.61
CA LEU A 401 -17.83 -11.12 7.16
C LEU A 401 -18.04 -11.26 5.65
N GLY A 402 -17.00 -11.76 4.96
CA GLY A 402 -17.03 -11.87 3.50
C GLY A 402 -16.74 -10.57 2.75
N GLU A 403 -16.40 -9.48 3.44
CA GLU A 403 -15.90 -8.25 2.80
C GLU A 403 -14.38 -8.12 2.89
N PHE A 404 -13.77 -7.37 1.97
CA PHE A 404 -12.33 -7.20 1.97
C PHE A 404 -11.88 -6.20 3.05
N HIS A 405 -11.26 -6.71 4.12
CA HIS A 405 -10.63 -5.91 5.16
C HIS A 405 -9.26 -5.39 4.69
N ARG A 406 -9.12 -4.07 4.66
CA ARG A 406 -7.90 -3.37 4.27
C ARG A 406 -7.33 -2.51 5.41
N VAL A 407 -6.03 -2.22 5.32
CA VAL A 407 -5.28 -1.41 6.26
C VAL A 407 -4.49 -0.34 5.50
N LEU A 408 -4.66 0.91 5.90
CA LEU A 408 -3.95 2.04 5.32
C LEU A 408 -2.57 2.18 6.00
N THR A 409 -1.51 1.90 5.25
CA THR A 409 -0.15 1.72 5.79
C THR A 409 0.37 2.87 6.66
N PRO A 410 0.26 4.17 6.29
CA PRO A 410 0.85 5.24 7.09
C PRO A 410 0.15 5.46 8.43
N THR A 411 -1.11 5.05 8.56
CA THR A 411 -1.97 5.34 9.71
C THR A 411 -2.36 4.09 10.50
N GLU A 412 -2.08 2.91 9.94
CA GLU A 412 -2.64 1.62 10.38
C GLU A 412 -4.18 1.68 10.54
N THR A 413 -4.85 2.50 9.72
CA THR A 413 -6.31 2.62 9.75
C THR A 413 -6.93 1.41 9.09
N HIS A 414 -7.76 0.69 9.83
CA HIS A 414 -8.53 -0.45 9.33
C HIS A 414 -9.80 0.06 8.62
N TYR A 415 -10.10 -0.49 7.45
CA TYR A 415 -11.28 -0.10 6.70
C TYR A 415 -11.77 -1.22 5.78
N PHE A 416 -13.01 -1.08 5.34
CA PHE A 416 -13.60 -1.83 4.24
C PHE A 416 -14.40 -0.86 3.36
N ARG A 417 -14.97 -1.35 2.27
CA ARG A 417 -15.83 -0.56 1.39
C ARG A 417 -17.20 -1.18 1.31
N THR A 418 -18.18 -0.35 0.99
CA THR A 418 -19.56 -0.77 0.83
C THR A 418 -20.11 -0.16 -0.43
N ALA A 419 -21.04 -0.87 -1.10
CA ALA A 419 -21.87 -0.31 -2.16
C ALA A 419 -22.98 0.64 -1.63
N GLY A 420 -23.06 0.84 -0.31
CA GLY A 420 -23.97 1.79 0.34
C GLY A 420 -24.74 1.21 1.52
N THR A 421 -24.63 -0.09 1.81
CA THR A 421 -25.16 -0.70 3.04
C THR A 421 -24.22 -1.79 3.52
N PHE A 422 -24.03 -1.89 4.83
CA PHE A 422 -23.23 -2.93 5.46
C PHE A 422 -23.87 -3.42 6.76
N GLU A 423 -23.54 -4.65 7.14
CA GLU A 423 -23.82 -5.22 8.46
C GLU A 423 -22.51 -5.76 9.04
N VAL A 424 -22.12 -5.34 10.23
CA VAL A 424 -20.87 -5.75 10.88
C VAL A 424 -21.15 -6.26 12.29
N GLU A 425 -20.54 -7.39 12.64
CA GLU A 425 -20.59 -7.96 13.98
C GLU A 425 -19.42 -7.40 14.81
N VAL A 426 -19.72 -6.92 16.01
CA VAL A 426 -18.78 -6.21 16.89
C VAL A 426 -19.00 -6.61 18.35
N PRO A 427 -17.97 -6.54 19.22
CA PRO A 427 -18.14 -6.73 20.66
C PRO A 427 -19.13 -5.70 21.23
N ALA A 428 -19.91 -6.13 22.22
CA ALA A 428 -20.81 -5.22 22.93
C ALA A 428 -20.02 -4.12 23.67
N GLY A 429 -20.45 -2.87 23.53
CA GLY A 429 -19.81 -1.68 24.08
C GLY A 429 -19.84 -0.49 23.11
N PRO A 430 -19.04 0.56 23.39
CA PRO A 430 -18.91 1.72 22.51
C PRO A 430 -18.23 1.36 21.19
N VAL A 431 -18.87 1.74 20.08
CA VAL A 431 -18.39 1.54 18.71
C VAL A 431 -18.27 2.89 18.02
N THR A 432 -17.16 3.10 17.31
CA THR A 432 -16.95 4.31 16.49
C THR A 432 -16.93 3.94 15.01
N ILE A 433 -17.57 4.78 14.20
CA ILE A 433 -17.73 4.61 12.76
C ILE A 433 -17.20 5.87 12.08
N GLN A 434 -16.36 5.71 11.07
CA GLN A 434 -16.02 6.77 10.13
C GLN A 434 -16.43 6.36 8.72
N VAL A 435 -17.08 7.27 7.99
CA VAL A 435 -17.42 7.08 6.57
C VAL A 435 -16.75 8.18 5.74
N ARG A 436 -16.16 7.79 4.60
CA ARG A 436 -15.49 8.69 3.67
C ARG A 436 -15.82 8.35 2.23
N LYS A 437 -15.81 9.38 1.37
CA LYS A 437 -16.00 9.27 -0.07
C LYS A 437 -15.12 10.30 -0.78
N GLY A 438 -13.91 9.90 -1.16
CA GLY A 438 -12.94 10.78 -1.84
C GLY A 438 -12.52 12.02 -1.06
N LEU A 439 -12.10 13.06 -1.81
CA LEU A 439 -11.64 14.35 -1.27
C LEU A 439 -12.72 15.45 -1.32
N GLU A 440 -13.82 15.19 -2.02
CA GLU A 440 -14.92 16.13 -2.26
C GLU A 440 -16.02 16.07 -1.19
N TYR A 441 -16.04 15.07 -0.32
CA TYR A 441 -17.04 14.87 0.73
C TYR A 441 -16.44 14.96 2.13
N ARG A 442 -17.17 15.59 3.05
CA ARG A 442 -16.79 15.65 4.46
C ARG A 442 -16.89 14.25 5.09
N PRO A 443 -15.85 13.81 5.83
CA PRO A 443 -15.93 12.58 6.60
C PRO A 443 -17.05 12.64 7.65
N VAL A 444 -17.82 11.55 7.75
CA VAL A 444 -18.82 11.37 8.82
C VAL A 444 -18.18 10.61 9.95
N HIS A 445 -18.36 11.10 11.18
CA HIS A 445 -17.97 10.41 12.40
C HIS A 445 -19.22 10.13 13.23
N HIS A 446 -19.40 8.89 13.65
CA HIS A 446 -20.52 8.47 14.46
C HIS A 446 -20.05 7.56 15.61
N ALA A 447 -20.68 7.68 16.77
CA ALA A 447 -20.46 6.80 17.90
C ALA A 447 -21.79 6.20 18.33
N VAL A 448 -21.81 4.89 18.56
CA VAL A 448 -23.00 4.13 18.93
C VAL A 448 -22.64 3.13 20.02
N GLU A 449 -23.54 2.93 20.98
CA GLU A 449 -23.41 1.88 21.98
C GLU A 449 -24.12 0.62 21.49
N ILE A 450 -23.41 -0.52 21.48
CA ILE A 450 -23.95 -1.82 21.05
C ILE A 450 -24.13 -2.73 22.26
N SER A 451 -25.34 -3.23 22.51
CA SER A 451 -25.60 -4.24 23.54
C SER A 451 -25.57 -5.66 22.95
N THR A 452 -25.52 -6.67 23.82
CA THR A 452 -25.56 -8.07 23.42
C THR A 452 -26.82 -8.40 22.63
N GLY A 453 -26.65 -8.94 21.42
CA GLY A 453 -27.76 -9.30 20.54
C GLY A 453 -28.50 -8.10 19.91
N ASP A 454 -28.00 -6.87 20.10
CA ASP A 454 -28.55 -5.70 19.45
C ASP A 454 -28.34 -5.76 17.93
N ASN A 455 -29.24 -5.09 17.20
CA ASN A 455 -29.11 -4.86 15.76
C ASN A 455 -29.59 -3.45 15.34
N PRO A 456 -28.94 -2.36 15.80
CA PRO A 456 -29.31 -1.01 15.38
C PRO A 456 -29.15 -0.83 13.86
N GLU A 457 -30.09 -0.07 13.29
CA GLU A 457 -30.02 0.40 11.90
C GLU A 457 -29.71 1.90 11.89
N LEU A 458 -28.61 2.28 11.25
CA LEU A 458 -28.17 3.67 11.11
C LEU A 458 -28.28 4.15 9.67
N SER A 459 -28.55 5.46 9.51
CA SER A 459 -28.38 6.17 8.24
C SER A 459 -27.26 7.19 8.39
N LEU A 460 -26.20 7.05 7.60
CA LEU A 460 -24.99 7.87 7.67
C LEU A 460 -24.94 8.79 6.44
N GLN A 461 -25.25 10.07 6.65
CA GLN A 461 -25.37 11.09 5.61
C GLN A 461 -24.00 11.68 5.25
N LEU A 462 -23.58 11.53 4.00
CA LEU A 462 -22.42 12.24 3.46
C LEU A 462 -22.83 13.62 2.93
N ASP A 463 -22.04 14.63 3.29
CA ASP A 463 -22.21 15.99 2.79
C ASP A 463 -21.04 16.39 1.90
N ARG A 464 -21.36 16.85 0.69
CA ARG A 464 -20.34 17.32 -0.25
C ARG A 464 -19.73 18.65 0.21
N LEU A 465 -18.41 18.72 0.29
CA LEU A 465 -17.64 19.95 0.53
C LEU A 465 -17.67 20.84 -0.71
N ILE A 466 -17.36 20.27 -1.86
CA ILE A 466 -17.29 20.92 -3.17
C ILE A 466 -17.63 19.91 -4.26
N ASP A 467 -18.29 20.35 -5.33
CA ASP A 467 -18.44 19.57 -6.55
C ASP A 467 -17.49 20.15 -7.60
N THR A 468 -16.40 19.45 -7.90
CA THR A 468 -15.43 19.99 -8.86
C THR A 468 -15.93 19.92 -10.30
N ARG A 469 -16.98 19.14 -10.57
CA ARG A 469 -17.60 19.01 -11.90
C ARG A 469 -18.27 20.32 -12.33
N ASP A 470 -18.84 21.05 -11.37
CA ASP A 470 -19.41 22.39 -11.60
C ASP A 470 -18.33 23.40 -12.05
N LEU A 471 -17.07 23.10 -11.78
CA LEU A 471 -15.90 23.88 -12.18
C LEU A 471 -15.20 23.30 -13.42
N GLY A 472 -15.70 22.20 -13.99
CA GLY A 472 -15.11 21.51 -15.14
C GLY A 472 -13.89 20.63 -14.80
N TRP A 473 -13.63 20.37 -13.52
CA TRP A 473 -12.50 19.58 -13.04
C TRP A 473 -12.92 18.16 -12.65
N TYR A 474 -12.23 17.16 -13.18
CA TYR A 474 -12.53 15.75 -12.97
C TYR A 474 -11.31 15.01 -12.43
N SER A 475 -11.46 14.36 -11.28
CA SER A 475 -10.40 13.57 -10.66
C SER A 475 -10.08 12.31 -11.48
N GLY A 476 -8.83 11.92 -11.53
CA GLY A 476 -8.43 10.60 -11.96
C GLY A 476 -7.16 10.15 -11.26
N ASP A 477 -6.85 8.88 -11.40
CA ASP A 477 -5.62 8.26 -10.90
C ASP A 477 -4.91 7.64 -12.10
N THR A 478 -3.69 8.11 -12.35
CA THR A 478 -2.86 7.68 -13.47
C THR A 478 -2.19 6.33 -13.23
N HIS A 479 -2.20 5.84 -11.98
CA HIS A 479 -1.37 4.73 -11.55
C HIS A 479 -2.07 3.88 -10.48
N VAL A 480 -2.96 2.99 -10.91
CA VAL A 480 -3.53 1.96 -10.05
C VAL A 480 -3.32 0.58 -10.66
N HIS A 481 -3.24 -0.44 -9.81
CA HIS A 481 -3.20 -1.84 -10.20
C HIS A 481 -4.38 -2.56 -9.59
N ASP A 482 -5.09 -3.31 -10.44
CA ASP A 482 -6.21 -4.14 -10.01
C ASP A 482 -5.72 -5.38 -9.23
N LEU A 483 -4.89 -6.21 -9.87
CA LEU A 483 -4.34 -7.44 -9.31
C LEU A 483 -2.82 -7.37 -9.20
N HIS A 484 -2.28 -7.56 -7.99
CA HIS A 484 -0.86 -7.58 -7.68
C HIS A 484 -0.49 -8.72 -6.71
N GLN A 485 -0.90 -9.95 -7.04
CA GLN A 485 -0.71 -11.15 -6.19
C GLN A 485 -1.30 -10.99 -4.79
N GLY A 486 -2.38 -10.23 -4.64
CA GLY A 486 -3.16 -10.16 -3.43
C GLY A 486 -3.73 -11.52 -3.02
N ARG A 487 -4.05 -11.68 -1.73
CA ARG A 487 -4.67 -12.92 -1.24
C ARG A 487 -6.17 -12.99 -1.56
N TYR A 488 -6.78 -11.82 -1.80
CA TYR A 488 -8.21 -11.68 -1.95
C TYR A 488 -8.66 -11.84 -3.39
N GLY A 489 -7.87 -11.42 -4.38
CA GLY A 489 -8.17 -11.57 -5.81
C GLY A 489 -9.52 -10.94 -6.18
N LEU A 490 -9.50 -9.65 -6.50
CA LEU A 490 -10.72 -8.88 -6.77
C LEU A 490 -11.39 -9.33 -8.08
N THR A 491 -12.73 -9.31 -8.09
CA THR A 491 -13.46 -9.28 -9.35
C THR A 491 -13.39 -7.86 -9.95
N HIS A 492 -13.71 -7.72 -11.24
CA HIS A 492 -13.85 -6.38 -11.85
C HIS A 492 -14.89 -5.52 -11.15
N GLU A 493 -15.98 -6.13 -10.66
CA GLU A 493 -17.03 -5.43 -9.93
C GLU A 493 -16.52 -4.90 -8.60
N ASP A 494 -15.75 -5.71 -7.87
CA ASP A 494 -15.14 -5.28 -6.60
C ASP A 494 -14.15 -4.14 -6.81
N PHE A 495 -13.26 -4.25 -7.81
CA PHE A 495 -12.31 -3.19 -8.12
C PHE A 495 -13.02 -1.91 -8.61
N PHE A 496 -14.09 -2.03 -9.39
CA PHE A 496 -14.89 -0.87 -9.80
C PHE A 496 -15.62 -0.23 -8.61
N ASN A 497 -16.10 -1.02 -7.66
CA ASN A 497 -16.66 -0.52 -6.41
C ASN A 497 -15.62 0.19 -5.54
N ASP A 498 -14.36 -0.26 -5.56
CA ASP A 498 -13.24 0.44 -4.91
C ASP A 498 -13.10 1.87 -5.48
N ILE A 499 -13.09 2.01 -6.81
CA ILE A 499 -13.00 3.30 -7.52
C ILE A 499 -14.19 4.22 -7.15
N ALA A 500 -15.42 3.69 -7.19
CA ALA A 500 -16.63 4.45 -6.88
C ALA A 500 -16.71 4.88 -5.41
N SER A 501 -16.24 4.05 -4.49
CA SER A 501 -16.21 4.34 -3.04
C SER A 501 -15.25 5.48 -2.69
N GLU A 502 -14.21 5.68 -3.52
CA GLU A 502 -13.26 6.78 -3.39
C GLU A 502 -13.66 8.02 -4.22
N ASP A 503 -14.86 8.03 -4.83
CA ASP A 503 -15.34 9.10 -5.72
C ASP A 503 -14.36 9.44 -6.86
N LEU A 504 -13.64 8.44 -7.37
CA LEU A 504 -12.64 8.63 -8.40
C LEU A 504 -13.31 8.58 -9.79
N ARG A 505 -13.24 9.66 -10.57
CA ARG A 505 -13.92 9.74 -11.89
C ARG A 505 -13.22 8.93 -12.97
N VAL A 506 -11.90 8.87 -12.99
CA VAL A 506 -11.11 8.10 -13.97
C VAL A 506 -10.06 7.26 -13.25
N ALA A 507 -10.03 5.96 -13.51
CA ALA A 507 -8.97 5.07 -13.04
C ALA A 507 -8.25 4.46 -14.22
N ILE A 508 -6.93 4.69 -14.30
CA ILE A 508 -6.05 4.08 -15.28
C ILE A 508 -5.38 2.86 -14.62
N ALA A 509 -5.92 1.67 -14.92
CA ALA A 509 -5.48 0.41 -14.34
C ALA A 509 -4.32 -0.19 -15.13
N LEU A 510 -3.10 -0.10 -14.60
CA LEU A 510 -1.89 -0.55 -15.27
C LEU A 510 -1.68 -2.06 -15.11
N ILE A 511 -1.55 -2.73 -16.24
CA ILE A 511 -1.08 -4.11 -16.34
C ILE A 511 0.44 -4.06 -16.48
N HIS A 512 1.15 -4.85 -15.69
CA HIS A 512 2.61 -4.81 -15.62
C HIS A 512 3.23 -6.19 -15.44
N MET A 513 4.56 -6.24 -15.50
CA MET A 513 5.32 -7.41 -15.08
C MET A 513 6.17 -7.06 -13.86
N ASP A 514 6.23 -7.99 -12.92
CA ASP A 514 7.06 -7.88 -11.71
C ASP A 514 7.78 -9.22 -11.52
N GLY A 515 9.12 -9.17 -11.64
CA GLY A 515 9.92 -10.36 -11.91
C GLY A 515 9.59 -10.92 -13.30
N THR A 516 9.21 -12.20 -13.37
CA THR A 516 8.74 -12.83 -14.62
C THR A 516 7.22 -12.93 -14.71
N ARG A 517 6.51 -12.39 -13.73
CA ARG A 517 5.08 -12.56 -13.58
C ARG A 517 4.31 -11.36 -14.12
N LEU A 518 3.32 -11.67 -14.94
CA LEU A 518 2.27 -10.74 -15.33
C LEU A 518 1.34 -10.46 -14.14
N MET A 519 1.03 -9.19 -13.96
CA MET A 519 0.10 -8.67 -12.98
C MET A 519 -1.04 -7.96 -13.71
N GLY A 520 -2.28 -8.16 -13.28
CA GLY A 520 -3.48 -7.70 -13.97
C GLY A 520 -4.08 -8.75 -14.93
N ARG A 521 -4.97 -8.28 -15.83
CA ARG A 521 -5.76 -9.14 -16.73
C ARG A 521 -5.47 -8.79 -18.19
N TRP A 522 -4.84 -9.71 -18.91
CA TRP A 522 -4.30 -9.48 -20.26
C TRP A 522 -5.36 -9.02 -21.27
N ASP A 523 -6.54 -9.63 -21.22
CA ASP A 523 -7.61 -9.40 -22.20
C ASP A 523 -8.30 -8.02 -22.04
N ASP A 524 -8.04 -7.31 -20.94
CA ASP A 524 -8.68 -6.02 -20.65
C ASP A 524 -7.96 -4.83 -21.29
N LEU A 525 -6.74 -5.01 -21.81
CA LEU A 525 -6.06 -3.98 -22.59
C LEU A 525 -6.70 -3.83 -23.97
N THR A 526 -7.75 -3.02 -24.04
CA THR A 526 -8.59 -2.87 -25.25
C THR A 526 -8.55 -1.47 -25.87
N GLY A 527 -7.89 -0.51 -25.20
CA GLY A 527 -7.90 0.92 -25.53
C GLY A 527 -9.24 1.62 -25.25
N ARG A 528 -10.24 0.91 -24.72
CA ARG A 528 -11.58 1.44 -24.44
C ARG A 528 -11.90 1.38 -22.94
N PRO A 529 -12.82 2.22 -22.45
CA PRO A 529 -13.38 2.05 -21.11
C PRO A 529 -13.94 0.65 -20.91
N HIS A 530 -13.69 0.07 -19.74
CA HIS A 530 -14.25 -1.21 -19.32
C HIS A 530 -15.80 -1.11 -19.27
N PRO A 531 -16.56 -2.17 -19.60
CA PRO A 531 -18.03 -2.13 -19.65
C PRO A 531 -18.74 -1.75 -18.34
N LEU A 532 -18.07 -1.87 -17.19
CA LEU A 532 -18.60 -1.39 -15.90
C LEU A 532 -18.60 0.13 -15.77
N SER A 533 -17.85 0.84 -16.63
CA SER A 533 -17.80 2.30 -16.63
C SER A 533 -19.18 2.92 -16.80
N THR A 534 -19.40 4.01 -16.09
CA THR A 534 -20.65 4.78 -16.10
C THR A 534 -20.38 6.21 -16.60
N GLY A 535 -21.41 7.06 -16.63
CA GLY A 535 -21.22 8.49 -16.89
C GLY A 535 -20.45 9.23 -15.78
N GLU A 536 -20.30 8.62 -14.60
CA GLU A 536 -19.69 9.23 -13.42
C GLU A 536 -18.29 8.68 -13.10
N HIS A 537 -18.05 7.40 -13.42
CA HIS A 537 -16.81 6.68 -13.09
C HIS A 537 -16.36 5.85 -14.30
N ILE A 538 -15.11 6.03 -14.71
CA ILE A 538 -14.51 5.38 -15.87
C ILE A 538 -13.32 4.55 -15.39
N LEU A 539 -13.29 3.28 -15.78
CA LEU A 539 -12.14 2.38 -15.63
C LEU A 539 -11.58 2.08 -17.01
N GLN A 540 -10.29 2.33 -17.23
CA GLN A 540 -9.58 1.92 -18.45
C GLN A 540 -8.32 1.15 -18.06
N TYR A 541 -8.13 -0.04 -18.63
CA TYR A 541 -6.88 -0.77 -18.48
C TYR A 541 -5.83 -0.26 -19.46
N ALA A 542 -4.60 -0.19 -18.99
CA ALA A 542 -3.44 0.39 -19.63
C ALA A 542 -2.19 -0.45 -19.28
N GLN A 543 -1.01 0.01 -19.67
CA GLN A 543 0.24 -0.71 -19.43
C GLN A 543 1.21 0.11 -18.58
N GLU A 544 1.88 -0.52 -17.62
CA GLU A 544 3.13 -0.02 -17.06
C GLU A 544 4.30 -0.77 -17.72
N PHE A 545 5.32 -0.04 -18.16
CA PHE A 545 6.62 -0.61 -18.48
C PHE A 545 7.57 -0.43 -17.29
N ARG A 546 8.19 -1.52 -16.85
CA ARG A 546 9.17 -1.51 -15.75
C ARG A 546 10.58 -1.71 -16.29
N GLY A 547 11.33 -0.62 -16.38
CA GLY A 547 12.76 -0.63 -16.68
C GLY A 547 13.61 -0.56 -15.42
N TRP A 548 14.90 -0.87 -15.55
CA TRP A 548 15.83 -0.73 -14.41
C TRP A 548 16.04 0.73 -13.98
N PHE A 549 15.87 1.69 -14.90
CA PHE A 549 16.16 3.11 -14.68
C PHE A 549 14.91 3.99 -14.53
N GLY A 550 13.74 3.38 -14.41
CA GLY A 550 12.48 4.08 -14.23
C GLY A 550 11.31 3.27 -14.77
N HIS A 551 10.10 3.67 -14.36
CA HIS A 551 8.86 3.08 -14.85
C HIS A 551 8.03 4.14 -15.57
N VAL A 552 7.29 3.73 -16.59
CA VAL A 552 6.38 4.61 -17.33
C VAL A 552 5.01 3.97 -17.48
N GLY A 553 3.97 4.76 -17.28
CA GLY A 553 2.59 4.34 -17.56
C GLY A 553 2.16 4.80 -18.95
N LEU A 554 1.44 3.94 -19.65
CA LEU A 554 1.08 4.06 -21.06
C LEU A 554 -0.44 3.92 -21.18
N ALA A 555 -1.16 5.03 -21.05
CA ALA A 555 -2.62 5.10 -21.07
C ALA A 555 -3.17 5.24 -22.50
N GLY A 556 -4.40 4.78 -22.72
CA GLY A 556 -5.07 4.91 -24.02
C GLY A 556 -4.51 4.03 -25.15
N ILE A 557 -3.63 3.07 -24.85
CA ILE A 557 -3.12 2.11 -25.85
C ILE A 557 -4.08 0.92 -26.01
N ASP A 558 -4.11 0.32 -27.20
CA ASP A 558 -5.01 -0.80 -27.55
C ASP A 558 -4.34 -2.18 -27.63
N ARG A 559 -3.02 -2.22 -27.40
CA ARG A 559 -2.19 -3.42 -27.42
C ARG A 559 -0.91 -3.19 -26.63
N PHE A 560 -0.32 -4.28 -26.12
CA PHE A 560 0.93 -4.21 -25.39
C PHE A 560 2.09 -3.73 -26.27
N ILE A 561 2.93 -2.88 -25.70
CA ILE A 561 4.27 -2.58 -26.19
C ILE A 561 5.22 -3.55 -25.49
N THR A 562 5.80 -4.48 -26.24
CA THR A 562 6.55 -5.61 -25.68
C THR A 562 8.07 -5.45 -25.84
N PRO A 563 8.88 -5.93 -24.87
CA PRO A 563 8.47 -6.62 -23.63
C PRO A 563 7.90 -5.66 -22.57
N LEU A 564 7.13 -6.15 -21.59
CA LEU A 564 6.60 -5.28 -20.50
C LEU A 564 7.66 -4.97 -19.42
N ILE A 565 8.84 -5.59 -19.49
CA ILE A 565 9.94 -5.42 -18.53
C ILE A 565 11.30 -5.37 -19.25
N GLY A 566 12.24 -4.60 -18.71
CA GLY A 566 13.64 -4.58 -19.11
C GLY A 566 14.59 -4.79 -17.92
N GLY A 567 15.78 -5.35 -18.17
CA GLY A 567 16.81 -5.54 -17.14
C GLY A 567 16.57 -6.74 -16.20
N ALA A 568 15.65 -7.63 -16.55
CA ALA A 568 15.28 -8.80 -15.75
C ALA A 568 16.30 -9.94 -15.92
N ALA A 569 17.26 -10.03 -14.99
CA ALA A 569 18.34 -11.02 -15.03
C ALA A 569 17.83 -12.46 -15.12
N ASN A 570 18.56 -13.31 -15.87
CA ASN A 570 18.22 -14.73 -16.13
C ASN A 570 16.90 -14.95 -16.90
N THR A 571 16.42 -13.93 -17.61
CA THR A 571 15.25 -14.02 -18.51
C THR A 571 15.64 -13.66 -19.95
N PRO A 572 14.80 -13.96 -20.95
CA PRO A 572 14.99 -13.44 -22.32
C PRO A 572 15.01 -11.90 -22.42
N PHE A 573 14.55 -11.18 -21.38
CA PHE A 573 14.46 -9.72 -21.33
C PHE A 573 15.48 -9.12 -20.34
N ALA A 574 16.67 -9.73 -20.28
CA ALA A 574 17.74 -9.30 -19.36
C ALA A 574 18.43 -7.99 -19.75
N ALA A 575 18.29 -7.54 -21.00
CA ALA A 575 18.82 -6.25 -21.46
C ALA A 575 17.98 -5.09 -20.93
N ASP A 576 18.63 -3.98 -20.59
CA ASP A 576 17.90 -2.75 -20.31
C ASP A 576 17.34 -2.13 -21.60
N LEU A 577 16.19 -1.48 -21.49
CA LEU A 577 15.48 -0.81 -22.58
C LEU A 577 15.18 0.62 -22.16
N LEU A 578 15.12 1.54 -23.13
CA LEU A 578 14.86 2.96 -22.88
C LEU A 578 13.37 3.19 -22.67
N ASN A 579 13.02 4.01 -21.68
CA ASN A 579 11.65 4.45 -21.46
C ASN A 579 11.12 5.29 -22.63
N ALA A 580 11.96 6.15 -23.21
CA ALA A 580 11.58 6.99 -24.35
C ALA A 580 11.02 6.19 -25.54
N ASP A 581 11.52 4.97 -25.80
CA ASP A 581 11.04 4.16 -26.93
C ASP A 581 9.61 3.64 -26.69
N TYR A 582 9.25 3.37 -25.43
CA TYR A 582 7.89 2.98 -25.04
C TYR A 582 6.94 4.16 -25.09
N LEU A 583 7.40 5.33 -24.64
CA LEU A 583 6.64 6.59 -24.71
C LEU A 583 6.36 6.99 -26.17
N ASP A 584 7.36 6.87 -27.04
CA ASP A 584 7.23 7.12 -28.49
C ASP A 584 6.23 6.12 -29.12
N ALA A 585 6.35 4.82 -28.81
CA ALA A 585 5.42 3.81 -29.31
C ALA A 585 3.98 4.03 -28.82
N ALA A 586 3.77 4.44 -27.56
CA ALA A 586 2.44 4.77 -27.05
C ALA A 586 1.84 5.98 -27.78
N ARG A 587 2.65 7.02 -28.03
CA ARG A 587 2.25 8.21 -28.78
C ARG A 587 1.88 7.88 -30.23
N GLU A 588 2.60 6.96 -30.89
CA GLU A 588 2.26 6.47 -32.22
C GLU A 588 0.88 5.76 -32.27
N MET A 589 0.45 5.19 -31.16
CA MET A 589 -0.89 4.59 -31.00
C MET A 589 -1.97 5.61 -30.60
N GLY A 590 -1.62 6.89 -30.42
CA GLY A 590 -2.53 7.90 -29.90
C GLY A 590 -2.74 7.83 -28.38
N GLY A 591 -1.88 7.11 -27.65
CA GLY A 591 -1.87 7.01 -26.20
C GLY A 591 -1.25 8.23 -25.51
N THR A 592 -1.30 8.25 -24.18
CA THR A 592 -0.63 9.23 -23.32
C THR A 592 0.34 8.49 -22.43
N GLY A 593 1.61 8.88 -22.44
CA GLY A 593 2.66 8.22 -21.66
C GLY A 593 3.31 9.18 -20.68
N GLY A 594 3.75 8.70 -19.51
CA GLY A 594 4.42 9.58 -18.56
C GLY A 594 5.20 8.86 -17.47
N PHE A 595 5.90 9.65 -16.68
CA PHE A 595 6.84 9.18 -15.67
C PHE A 595 6.12 8.88 -14.36
N MET A 596 6.20 7.62 -13.93
CA MET A 596 5.61 7.16 -12.68
C MET A 596 6.65 7.18 -11.56
N HIS A 597 6.20 7.57 -10.37
CA HIS A 597 6.92 7.40 -9.09
C HIS A 597 8.45 7.71 -9.18
N PRO A 598 8.80 8.94 -9.59
CA PRO A 598 10.03 9.22 -10.35
C PRO A 598 11.34 9.11 -9.57
N PHE A 599 11.38 9.47 -8.27
CA PHE A 599 12.60 9.40 -7.45
C PHE A 599 12.34 8.90 -6.03
N HIS A 600 12.87 7.72 -5.69
CA HIS A 600 12.78 7.12 -4.34
C HIS A 600 13.73 7.70 -3.29
N GLY A 601 14.77 8.42 -3.71
CA GLY A 601 15.87 8.87 -2.85
C GLY A 601 16.06 10.38 -2.86
N PRO A 602 17.12 10.89 -2.22
CA PRO A 602 17.51 12.29 -2.32
C PRO A 602 17.64 12.71 -3.79
N VAL A 603 17.37 13.97 -4.09
CA VAL A 603 17.47 14.57 -5.44
C VAL A 603 18.31 15.86 -5.45
N ASP A 604 19.05 16.07 -4.38
CA ASP A 604 19.85 17.27 -4.08
C ASP A 604 21.11 17.43 -4.96
N THR A 605 21.56 16.35 -5.62
CA THR A 605 22.72 16.40 -6.53
C THR A 605 22.42 15.81 -7.90
N PRO A 606 23.17 16.21 -8.95
CA PRO A 606 23.04 15.61 -10.27
C PRO A 606 23.27 14.09 -10.28
N GLU A 607 24.16 13.57 -9.45
CA GLU A 607 24.44 12.12 -9.37
C GLU A 607 23.28 11.32 -8.76
N ASN A 608 22.56 11.95 -7.83
CA ASN A 608 21.37 11.40 -7.20
C ASN A 608 20.19 11.39 -8.19
N VAL A 609 20.05 12.44 -9.02
CA VAL A 609 19.06 12.47 -10.11
C VAL A 609 19.45 11.55 -11.27
N GLY A 610 20.75 11.43 -11.55
CA GLY A 610 21.30 10.57 -12.61
C GLY A 610 21.19 9.07 -12.35
N VAL A 611 20.39 8.64 -11.36
CA VAL A 611 19.95 7.24 -11.20
C VAL A 611 18.74 6.90 -12.08
N SER A 612 18.03 7.93 -12.57
CA SER A 612 16.80 7.83 -13.35
C SER A 612 17.03 8.29 -14.79
N GLU A 613 16.29 7.69 -15.73
CA GLU A 613 16.31 8.06 -17.15
C GLU A 613 15.51 9.34 -17.46
N ILE A 614 14.67 9.81 -16.54
CA ILE A 614 13.72 10.92 -16.78
C ILE A 614 14.36 12.18 -17.41
N PRO A 615 15.54 12.68 -16.96
CA PRO A 615 16.18 13.83 -17.62
C PRO A 615 16.56 13.57 -19.08
N ILE A 616 16.84 12.32 -19.44
CA ILE A 616 17.11 11.91 -20.82
C ILE A 616 15.81 11.94 -21.62
N ASP A 617 14.77 11.28 -21.11
CA ASP A 617 13.47 11.16 -21.76
C ASP A 617 12.85 12.54 -22.05
N ALA A 618 12.83 13.42 -21.04
CA ALA A 618 12.29 14.77 -21.16
C ALA A 618 13.04 15.60 -22.23
N ALA A 619 14.37 15.49 -22.28
CA ALA A 619 15.18 16.19 -23.28
C ALA A 619 14.96 15.66 -24.71
N LEU A 620 14.60 14.39 -24.86
CA LEU A 620 14.19 13.80 -26.13
C LEU A 620 12.76 14.19 -26.54
N GLY A 621 12.01 14.89 -25.68
CA GLY A 621 10.60 15.22 -25.90
C GLY A 621 9.66 14.03 -25.70
N ALA A 622 10.13 13.00 -24.97
CA ALA A 622 9.32 11.87 -24.55
C ALA A 622 8.57 12.19 -23.25
N GLY A 623 7.38 11.62 -23.09
CA GLY A 623 6.53 11.82 -21.93
C GLY A 623 5.60 13.03 -22.03
N ASP A 624 4.39 12.86 -21.52
CA ASP A 624 3.31 13.85 -21.49
C ASP A 624 3.03 14.34 -20.06
N PHE A 625 3.32 13.51 -19.05
CA PHE A 625 3.11 13.82 -17.63
C PHE A 625 4.22 13.32 -16.71
N TYR A 626 4.24 13.86 -15.50
CA TYR A 626 5.16 13.53 -14.42
C TYR A 626 4.37 13.43 -13.10
N ASP A 627 4.40 12.27 -12.46
CA ASP A 627 3.80 12.08 -11.14
C ASP A 627 4.58 12.85 -10.07
N VAL A 628 4.17 14.09 -9.83
CA VAL A 628 4.72 14.93 -8.75
C VAL A 628 4.32 14.36 -7.40
N ILE A 629 3.16 13.69 -7.34
CA ILE A 629 2.63 13.04 -6.15
C ILE A 629 2.49 11.56 -6.43
N CYS A 630 3.19 10.76 -5.64
CA CYS A 630 3.04 9.32 -5.62
C CYS A 630 3.26 8.86 -4.19
N PHE A 631 2.56 7.81 -3.79
CA PHE A 631 2.64 7.28 -2.45
C PHE A 631 4.04 6.69 -2.17
N TRP A 632 4.59 6.89 -0.96
CA TRP A 632 5.95 6.49 -0.51
C TRP A 632 7.10 7.45 -0.78
N TYR A 633 6.82 8.62 -1.37
CA TYR A 633 7.86 9.52 -1.82
C TYR A 633 7.96 10.79 -0.97
N ASP A 634 8.88 11.66 -1.35
CA ASP A 634 8.93 13.03 -0.85
C ASP A 634 8.45 13.92 -2.00
N GLU A 635 7.22 14.40 -1.90
CA GLU A 635 6.54 15.18 -2.93
C GLU A 635 7.23 16.53 -3.16
N LEU A 636 7.88 17.11 -2.13
CA LEU A 636 8.68 18.32 -2.29
C LEU A 636 9.94 18.05 -3.11
N ALA A 637 10.62 16.94 -2.83
CA ALA A 637 11.79 16.51 -3.61
C ALA A 637 11.40 16.24 -5.08
N ASN A 638 10.32 15.48 -5.31
CA ASN A 638 9.83 15.22 -6.67
C ASN A 638 9.42 16.52 -7.38
N ALA A 639 8.75 17.44 -6.69
CA ALA A 639 8.38 18.73 -7.25
C ALA A 639 9.60 19.58 -7.65
N GLU A 640 10.71 19.51 -6.89
CA GLU A 640 11.93 20.22 -7.25
C GLU A 640 12.46 19.79 -8.62
N ILE A 641 12.50 18.48 -8.91
CA ILE A 641 12.95 17.99 -10.21
C ILE A 641 11.96 18.35 -11.32
N TYR A 642 10.65 18.26 -11.04
CA TYR A 642 9.63 18.76 -11.95
C TYR A 642 9.88 20.23 -12.33
N TYR A 643 10.18 21.10 -11.37
CA TYR A 643 10.48 22.51 -11.64
C TYR A 643 11.74 22.71 -12.48
N ARG A 644 12.80 21.92 -12.24
CA ARG A 644 14.02 21.98 -13.05
C ARG A 644 13.73 21.61 -14.51
N LEU A 645 12.90 20.60 -14.74
CA LEU A 645 12.47 20.20 -16.09
C LEU A 645 11.65 21.32 -16.76
N LEU A 646 10.70 21.94 -16.04
CA LEU A 646 9.95 23.09 -16.55
C LEU A 646 10.88 24.28 -16.86
N ASN A 647 11.87 24.55 -16.00
CA ASN A 647 12.85 25.61 -16.16
C ASN A 647 13.83 25.37 -17.32
N ALA A 648 13.94 24.13 -17.82
CA ALA A 648 14.65 23.82 -19.06
C ALA A 648 13.78 23.95 -20.33
N GLY A 649 12.48 24.25 -20.15
CA GLY A 649 11.50 24.37 -21.24
C GLY A 649 10.74 23.09 -21.55
N PHE A 650 10.93 22.01 -20.77
CA PHE A 650 10.20 20.76 -20.97
C PHE A 650 8.82 20.85 -20.34
N ARG A 651 7.77 20.79 -21.15
CA ARG A 651 6.39 21.01 -20.70
C ARG A 651 5.70 19.70 -20.35
N LEU A 652 5.74 19.32 -19.08
CA LEU A 652 5.11 18.11 -18.55
C LEU A 652 3.88 18.48 -17.70
N ALA A 653 2.82 17.67 -17.77
CA ALA A 653 1.68 17.83 -16.88
C ALA A 653 2.05 17.36 -15.46
N ALA A 654 1.60 18.10 -14.44
CA ALA A 654 1.71 17.65 -13.06
C ALA A 654 0.58 16.65 -12.77
N THR A 655 0.93 15.41 -12.46
CA THR A 655 -0.03 14.35 -12.15
C THR A 655 0.24 13.76 -10.77
N GLY A 656 -0.77 13.07 -10.25
CA GLY A 656 -0.67 12.21 -9.09
C GLY A 656 -1.20 10.82 -9.41
N GLY A 657 -0.42 9.80 -9.04
CA GLY A 657 -0.71 8.39 -9.24
C GLY A 657 -0.49 7.61 -7.95
N SER A 658 -1.43 6.75 -7.55
CA SER A 658 -1.39 6.14 -6.21
C SER A 658 -0.36 5.02 -6.06
N ASP A 659 0.08 4.39 -7.15
CA ASP A 659 0.81 3.11 -7.14
C ASP A 659 0.13 2.08 -6.22
N ASN A 660 -1.21 2.02 -6.34
CA ASN A 660 -2.02 1.17 -5.48
C ASN A 660 -2.08 -0.26 -6.03
N PHE A 661 -1.89 -1.24 -5.16
CA PHE A 661 -2.17 -2.67 -5.37
C PHE A 661 -3.52 -3.04 -4.76
N SER A 662 -4.59 -2.92 -5.54
CA SER A 662 -5.96 -2.99 -5.03
C SER A 662 -6.32 -4.30 -4.32
N ASP A 663 -5.82 -5.46 -4.77
CA ASP A 663 -6.08 -6.76 -4.15
C ASP A 663 -5.18 -7.07 -2.92
N VAL A 664 -4.30 -6.14 -2.53
CA VAL A 664 -3.43 -6.27 -1.35
C VAL A 664 -4.06 -5.58 -0.13
N TRP A 665 -4.02 -6.28 1.00
CA TRP A 665 -4.71 -5.87 2.23
C TRP A 665 -4.08 -4.66 2.91
N ARG A 666 -2.76 -4.48 2.81
CA ARG A 666 -2.02 -3.38 3.44
C ARG A 666 -1.37 -2.53 2.37
N ASP A 667 -2.14 -1.58 1.86
CA ASP A 667 -1.80 -0.75 0.71
C ASP A 667 -2.75 0.47 0.66
N PRO A 668 -2.34 1.65 0.13
CA PRO A 668 -3.25 2.77 -0.11
C PRO A 668 -4.47 2.36 -0.94
N GLY A 669 -5.57 3.09 -0.87
CA GLY A 669 -6.69 2.88 -1.80
C GLY A 669 -6.41 3.53 -3.17
N PRO A 670 -7.14 3.15 -4.24
CA PRO A 670 -7.12 3.91 -5.48
C PRO A 670 -7.57 5.37 -5.23
N GLY A 671 -6.93 6.32 -5.90
CA GLY A 671 -7.17 7.75 -5.68
C GLY A 671 -6.66 8.28 -4.33
N ALA A 672 -5.69 7.60 -3.70
CA ALA A 672 -4.90 8.16 -2.60
C ALA A 672 -4.09 9.37 -3.06
N SER A 673 -3.49 9.25 -4.24
CA SER A 673 -2.94 10.35 -5.04
C SER A 673 -3.84 10.54 -6.25
N ARG A 674 -4.11 11.80 -6.62
CA ARG A 674 -5.05 12.15 -7.69
C ARG A 674 -4.49 13.19 -8.63
N THR A 675 -4.89 13.08 -9.87
CA THR A 675 -4.80 14.11 -10.90
C THR A 675 -6.19 14.67 -11.15
N TYR A 676 -6.42 15.94 -10.92
CA TYR A 676 -7.61 16.60 -11.45
C TYR A 676 -7.27 17.20 -12.81
N ALA A 677 -8.07 16.88 -13.82
CA ALA A 677 -7.93 17.42 -15.17
C ALA A 677 -9.14 18.28 -15.53
N GLN A 678 -8.88 19.40 -16.19
CA GLN A 678 -9.94 20.32 -16.62
C GLN A 678 -10.39 20.01 -18.04
N LEU A 679 -11.67 19.68 -18.22
CA LEU A 679 -12.21 19.19 -19.48
C LEU A 679 -13.01 20.27 -20.25
N GLU A 680 -12.91 20.22 -21.57
CA GLU A 680 -13.81 20.93 -22.49
C GLU A 680 -14.94 20.00 -22.91
N GLY A 681 -15.99 19.89 -22.08
CA GLY A 681 -17.18 19.09 -22.36
C GLY A 681 -17.41 17.95 -21.37
N PRO A 682 -18.17 16.91 -21.76
CA PRO A 682 -18.54 15.83 -20.86
C PRO A 682 -17.35 14.92 -20.53
N LEU A 683 -17.43 14.25 -19.39
CA LEU A 683 -16.44 13.26 -18.97
C LEU A 683 -16.33 12.13 -20.01
N SER A 684 -15.11 11.88 -20.48
CA SER A 684 -14.69 10.70 -21.21
C SER A 684 -13.20 10.47 -20.95
N VAL A 685 -12.71 9.23 -21.10
CA VAL A 685 -11.29 8.95 -20.93
C VAL A 685 -10.43 9.73 -21.95
N ASP A 686 -10.90 9.86 -23.19
CA ASP A 686 -10.18 10.61 -24.24
C ASP A 686 -10.08 12.10 -23.90
N ALA A 687 -11.17 12.72 -23.44
CA ALA A 687 -11.15 14.12 -23.00
C ALA A 687 -10.27 14.33 -21.78
N TRP A 688 -10.25 13.38 -20.85
CA TRP A 688 -9.40 13.43 -19.67
C TRP A 688 -7.92 13.29 -20.02
N LEU A 689 -7.56 12.30 -20.84
CA LEU A 689 -6.19 12.12 -21.34
C LEU A 689 -5.72 13.30 -22.19
N GLU A 690 -6.61 13.93 -22.96
CA GLU A 690 -6.30 15.14 -23.72
C GLU A 690 -6.05 16.34 -22.80
N ALA A 691 -6.84 16.51 -21.74
CA ALA A 691 -6.58 17.54 -20.74
C ALA A 691 -5.21 17.36 -20.06
N VAL A 692 -4.80 16.11 -19.80
CA VAL A 692 -3.44 15.76 -19.34
C VAL A 692 -2.39 16.19 -20.37
N ARG A 693 -2.51 15.81 -21.65
CA ARG A 693 -1.57 16.24 -22.71
C ARG A 693 -1.48 17.76 -22.86
N GLN A 694 -2.60 18.45 -22.63
CA GLN A 694 -2.68 19.91 -22.66
C GLN A 694 -2.13 20.56 -21.39
N ARG A 695 -1.79 19.76 -20.36
CA ARG A 695 -1.23 20.17 -19.06
C ARG A 695 -2.22 21.00 -18.22
N ARG A 696 -3.52 20.77 -18.43
CA ARG A 696 -4.60 21.39 -17.67
C ARG A 696 -4.91 20.58 -16.42
N THR A 697 -3.91 20.42 -15.56
CA THR A 697 -3.98 19.51 -14.41
C THR A 697 -3.54 20.16 -13.12
N PHE A 698 -3.96 19.57 -12.01
CA PHE A 698 -3.26 19.64 -10.73
C PHE A 698 -3.22 18.26 -10.08
N ALA A 699 -2.16 18.00 -9.32
CA ALA A 699 -1.99 16.79 -8.53
C ALA A 699 -2.34 17.07 -7.07
N THR A 700 -2.96 16.11 -6.36
CA THR A 700 -3.22 16.21 -4.92
C THR A 700 -3.35 14.85 -4.22
N ASN A 701 -2.97 14.77 -2.95
CA ASN A 701 -3.34 13.70 -2.01
C ASN A 701 -4.30 14.17 -0.89
N GLY A 702 -4.77 15.43 -0.96
CA GLY A 702 -5.64 16.06 0.02
C GLY A 702 -6.26 17.37 -0.48
N PRO A 703 -5.53 18.51 -0.46
CA PRO A 703 -6.07 19.80 -0.88
C PRO A 703 -6.47 19.86 -2.34
N LEU A 704 -7.70 20.29 -2.63
CA LEU A 704 -8.13 20.63 -3.98
C LEU A 704 -7.67 22.06 -4.27
N LEU A 705 -6.89 22.26 -5.34
CA LEU A 705 -6.14 23.50 -5.57
C LEU A 705 -6.36 24.04 -6.98
N PHE A 706 -6.84 25.27 -7.08
CA PHE A 706 -7.19 25.93 -8.33
C PHE A 706 -6.40 27.24 -8.48
N LEU A 707 -5.87 27.48 -9.67
CA LEU A 707 -5.03 28.64 -9.99
C LEU A 707 -5.58 29.38 -11.21
N THR A 708 -5.57 30.70 -11.16
CA THR A 708 -5.61 31.53 -12.36
C THR A 708 -4.55 32.63 -12.31
N VAL A 709 -4.03 33.00 -13.48
CA VAL A 709 -3.07 34.10 -13.66
C VAL A 709 -3.61 35.00 -14.76
N ASP A 710 -3.96 36.25 -14.42
CA ASP A 710 -4.70 37.17 -15.30
C ASP A 710 -5.96 36.52 -15.95
N GLY A 711 -6.60 35.61 -15.21
CA GLY A 711 -7.77 34.85 -15.67
C GLY A 711 -7.45 33.65 -16.57
N VAL A 712 -6.17 33.34 -16.81
CA VAL A 712 -5.71 32.15 -17.54
C VAL A 712 -5.43 31.02 -16.57
N GLU A 713 -5.90 29.81 -16.90
CA GLU A 713 -5.77 28.59 -16.08
C GLU A 713 -4.51 27.77 -16.47
N PRO A 714 -4.06 26.84 -15.59
CA PRO A 714 -2.96 25.92 -15.86
C PRO A 714 -3.02 25.27 -17.24
N GLY A 715 -1.87 25.13 -17.89
CA GLY A 715 -1.75 24.67 -19.29
C GLY A 715 -1.89 25.80 -20.32
N GLY A 716 -2.43 26.96 -19.93
CA GLY A 716 -2.54 28.15 -20.77
C GLY A 716 -1.25 28.96 -20.91
N GLU A 717 -1.26 29.89 -21.87
CA GLU A 717 -0.15 30.83 -22.15
C GLU A 717 -0.62 32.29 -22.11
N ILE A 718 0.16 33.13 -21.43
CA ILE A 718 0.08 34.60 -21.50
C ILE A 718 1.24 35.08 -22.36
N ARG A 719 0.94 35.65 -23.52
CA ARG A 719 1.96 36.13 -24.47
C ARG A 719 2.24 37.60 -24.27
N VAL A 720 3.51 37.94 -24.07
CA VAL A 720 3.98 39.32 -23.87
C VAL A 720 5.11 39.69 -24.82
N PRO A 721 5.32 40.98 -25.14
CA PRO A 721 6.48 41.44 -25.90
C PRO A 721 7.81 41.07 -25.22
N GLU A 722 8.92 41.10 -25.96
CA GLU A 722 10.27 40.97 -25.37
C GLU A 722 10.51 42.09 -24.35
N GLY A 723 11.05 41.75 -23.16
CA GLY A 723 11.11 42.67 -22.02
C GLY A 723 9.75 43.04 -21.41
N GLY A 724 8.66 42.38 -21.83
CA GLY A 724 7.27 42.61 -21.41
C GLY A 724 6.88 41.95 -20.09
N GLY A 725 7.86 41.71 -19.21
CA GLY A 725 7.59 41.33 -17.83
C GLY A 725 6.74 42.38 -17.10
N GLY A 726 6.14 42.00 -15.98
CA GLY A 726 5.32 42.90 -15.20
C GLY A 726 4.52 42.19 -14.12
N GLU A 727 3.64 42.95 -13.49
CA GLU A 727 2.69 42.43 -12.51
C GLU A 727 1.66 41.53 -13.17
N ARG A 728 1.33 40.43 -12.51
CA ARG A 728 0.29 39.47 -12.88
C ARG A 728 -0.64 39.31 -11.69
N LEU A 729 -1.94 39.34 -11.93
CA LEU A 729 -2.92 39.00 -10.91
C LEU A 729 -2.98 37.47 -10.79
N VAL A 730 -2.54 36.96 -9.66
CA VAL A 730 -2.61 35.54 -9.33
C VAL A 730 -3.75 35.33 -8.35
N VAL A 731 -4.67 34.42 -8.67
CA VAL A 731 -5.76 34.00 -7.78
C VAL A 731 -5.58 32.52 -7.50
N VAL A 732 -5.51 32.17 -6.21
CA VAL A 732 -5.48 30.78 -5.76
C VAL A 732 -6.70 30.51 -4.90
N GLU A 733 -7.44 29.48 -5.27
CA GLU A 733 -8.58 28.96 -4.50
C GLU A 733 -8.27 27.53 -4.08
N ALA A 734 -8.61 27.17 -2.84
CA ALA A 734 -8.43 25.82 -2.35
C ALA A 734 -9.63 25.35 -1.51
N ALA A 735 -9.88 24.04 -1.54
CA ALA A 735 -10.83 23.35 -0.68
C ALA A 735 -10.18 22.08 -0.11
N SER A 736 -10.33 21.79 1.18
CA SER A 736 -9.75 20.57 1.76
C SER A 736 -10.53 20.06 2.96
N ILE A 737 -10.70 18.74 2.99
CA ILE A 737 -11.15 17.99 4.17
C ILE A 737 -9.98 17.62 5.09
N THR A 738 -8.75 17.73 4.59
CA THR A 738 -7.53 17.46 5.35
C THR A 738 -6.97 18.78 5.89
N PRO A 739 -6.34 18.79 7.07
CA PRO A 739 -5.64 19.98 7.56
C PRO A 739 -4.58 20.45 6.56
N TRP A 740 -4.46 21.77 6.38
CA TRP A 740 -3.40 22.42 5.62
C TRP A 740 -2.72 23.51 6.45
N SER A 741 -1.48 23.85 6.13
CA SER A 741 -0.67 24.86 6.81
C SER A 741 -0.33 26.02 5.89
N THR A 742 -0.02 25.75 4.62
CA THR A 742 0.50 26.78 3.71
C THR A 742 -0.09 26.66 2.32
N VAL A 743 -0.39 27.80 1.70
CA VAL A 743 -0.63 27.93 0.25
C VAL A 743 0.43 28.86 -0.32
N GLU A 744 1.12 28.43 -1.36
CA GLU A 744 2.27 29.11 -1.94
C GLU A 744 2.04 29.42 -3.42
N ILE A 745 2.52 30.59 -3.85
CA ILE A 745 2.63 30.95 -5.27
C ILE A 745 4.09 30.84 -5.67
N LEU A 746 4.35 30.12 -6.75
CA LEU A 746 5.67 29.87 -7.29
C LEU A 746 5.86 30.59 -8.63
N VAL A 747 7.02 31.18 -8.82
CA VAL A 747 7.50 31.67 -10.12
C VAL A 747 8.79 30.93 -10.43
N ASN A 748 8.80 30.17 -11.54
CA ASN A 748 9.97 29.40 -11.99
C ASN A 748 10.57 28.50 -10.88
N GLY A 749 9.71 27.91 -10.05
CA GLY A 749 10.09 27.02 -8.94
C GLY A 749 10.45 27.72 -7.64
N THR A 750 10.53 29.05 -7.62
CA THR A 750 10.80 29.84 -6.41
C THR A 750 9.50 30.30 -5.78
N VAL A 751 9.34 30.07 -4.47
CA VAL A 751 8.21 30.61 -3.69
C VAL A 751 8.36 32.12 -3.58
N VAL A 752 7.42 32.87 -4.18
CA VAL A 752 7.41 34.34 -4.15
C VAL A 752 6.42 34.90 -3.14
N GLU A 753 5.36 34.15 -2.84
CA GLU A 753 4.37 34.46 -1.83
C GLU A 753 3.99 33.17 -1.11
N ALA A 754 3.87 33.23 0.21
CA ALA A 754 3.44 32.12 1.05
C ALA A 754 2.40 32.62 2.05
N PHE A 755 1.24 31.97 2.06
CA PHE A 755 0.11 32.34 2.90
C PHE A 755 -0.12 31.27 3.97
N ASP A 756 -0.26 31.72 5.21
CA ASP A 756 -0.68 30.86 6.31
C ASP A 756 -2.15 30.46 6.15
N ALA A 757 -2.36 29.17 5.92
CA ALA A 757 -3.64 28.52 5.77
C ALA A 757 -4.09 27.80 7.06
N THR A 758 -3.27 27.81 8.11
CA THR A 758 -3.59 27.22 9.41
C THR A 758 -4.87 27.84 9.97
N ASP A 759 -5.79 27.00 10.45
CA ASP A 759 -7.07 27.40 11.04
C ASP A 759 -8.00 28.24 10.12
N ARG A 760 -7.74 28.28 8.81
CA ARG A 760 -8.57 29.02 7.83
C ARG A 760 -9.87 28.31 7.42
N GLY A 761 -10.15 27.14 7.99
CA GLY A 761 -11.29 26.29 7.64
C GLY A 761 -11.07 25.49 6.36
N GLU A 762 -12.15 24.90 5.82
CA GLU A 762 -12.11 23.96 4.69
C GLU A 762 -12.02 24.65 3.31
N ARG A 763 -12.08 25.98 3.26
CA ARG A 763 -12.00 26.78 2.03
C ARG A 763 -11.07 27.97 2.20
N PHE A 764 -10.27 28.23 1.16
CA PHE A 764 -9.26 29.27 1.16
C PHE A 764 -9.26 29.99 -0.19
N ARG A 765 -9.08 31.32 -0.17
CA ARG A 765 -8.91 32.12 -1.38
C ARG A 765 -7.94 33.27 -1.11
N VAL A 766 -6.98 33.45 -2.00
CA VAL A 766 -6.04 34.57 -1.99
C VAL A 766 -5.90 35.18 -3.37
N GLU A 767 -5.65 36.49 -3.39
CA GLU A 767 -5.33 37.25 -4.59
C GLU A 767 -4.02 38.00 -4.33
N ALA A 768 -3.05 37.81 -5.22
CA ALA A 768 -1.74 38.40 -5.11
C ALA A 768 -1.33 39.05 -6.44
N ARG A 769 -0.53 40.11 -6.36
CA ARG A 769 0.14 40.66 -7.54
C ARG A 769 1.59 40.20 -7.51
N VAL A 770 1.96 39.41 -8.51
CA VAL A 770 3.28 38.81 -8.62
C VAL A 770 3.97 39.36 -9.86
N ARG A 771 5.23 39.76 -9.70
CA ARG A 771 6.03 40.30 -10.80
C ARG A 771 6.82 39.20 -11.51
N THR A 772 6.76 39.17 -12.83
CA THR A 772 7.62 38.33 -13.68
C THR A 772 8.60 39.19 -14.46
N GLU A 773 9.89 38.83 -14.52
CA GLU A 773 10.93 39.69 -15.11
C GLU A 773 10.89 39.76 -16.64
N GLU A 774 10.87 38.63 -17.35
CA GLU A 774 10.74 38.61 -18.82
C GLU A 774 9.75 37.55 -19.29
N GLY A 775 9.91 36.29 -18.85
CA GLY A 775 9.00 35.16 -19.10
C GLY A 775 9.13 34.11 -18.00
N GLY A 776 8.46 32.97 -18.16
CA GLY A 776 8.50 31.92 -17.13
C GLY A 776 7.24 31.11 -17.06
N TRP A 777 6.99 30.62 -15.85
CA TRP A 777 5.73 30.02 -15.47
C TRP A 777 5.38 30.37 -14.03
N ILE A 778 4.08 30.37 -13.75
CA ILE A 778 3.52 30.56 -12.41
C ILE A 778 2.70 29.32 -12.05
N ALA A 779 2.92 28.77 -10.86
CA ALA A 779 2.14 27.66 -10.32
C ALA A 779 1.75 27.94 -8.86
N ALA A 780 0.87 27.12 -8.30
CA ALA A 780 0.53 27.14 -6.89
C ALA A 780 0.78 25.77 -6.26
N ARG A 781 1.10 25.78 -4.96
CA ARG A 781 1.29 24.60 -4.12
C ARG A 781 0.54 24.77 -2.81
N ALA A 782 0.02 23.68 -2.25
CA ALA A 782 -0.49 23.64 -0.89
C ALA A 782 0.19 22.52 -0.08
N LEU A 783 0.46 22.78 1.19
CA LEU A 783 1.02 21.84 2.14
C LEU A 783 0.16 21.75 3.39
N GLY A 784 0.16 20.59 4.05
CA GLY A 784 -0.42 20.40 5.38
C GLY A 784 0.41 19.49 6.26
N PRO A 785 0.05 19.37 7.55
CA PRO A 785 0.69 18.41 8.44
C PRO A 785 0.32 16.96 8.07
N PRO A 786 1.01 15.97 8.67
CA PRO A 786 0.54 14.59 8.67
C PRO A 786 -0.91 14.51 9.18
N SER A 787 -1.72 13.68 8.54
CA SER A 787 -3.14 13.55 8.87
C SER A 787 -3.62 12.12 8.63
N PRO A 788 -4.49 11.56 9.50
CA PRO A 788 -5.10 10.25 9.25
C PRO A 788 -6.03 10.25 8.03
N LEU A 789 -6.36 11.44 7.51
CA LEU A 789 -7.17 11.58 6.32
C LEU A 789 -6.35 11.48 5.03
N VAL A 790 -5.04 11.68 5.12
CA VAL A 790 -4.11 11.57 4.00
C VAL A 790 -3.50 10.18 4.04
N ALA A 791 -3.44 9.57 2.86
CA ALA A 791 -2.86 8.25 2.69
C ALA A 791 -1.33 8.31 2.58
N ASP A 792 -0.67 9.41 2.97
CA ASP A 792 0.76 9.69 2.82
C ASP A 792 1.32 10.42 4.05
N GLY A 793 2.63 10.73 4.04
CA GLY A 793 3.32 11.39 5.14
C GLY A 793 2.76 12.77 5.47
N TYR A 794 2.20 13.50 4.50
CA TYR A 794 1.59 14.81 4.71
C TYR A 794 0.69 15.21 3.53
N ALA A 795 -0.18 16.20 3.75
CA ALA A 795 -1.06 16.73 2.72
C ALA A 795 -0.26 17.59 1.72
N PHE A 796 -0.42 17.34 0.42
CA PHE A 796 0.27 18.06 -0.64
C PHE A 796 -0.60 18.21 -1.88
N ALA A 797 -0.51 19.36 -2.53
CA ALA A 797 -1.11 19.62 -3.83
C ALA A 797 -0.22 20.53 -4.68
N GLN A 798 -0.18 20.27 -5.98
CA GLN A 798 0.63 21.02 -6.95
C GLN A 798 -0.19 21.27 -8.22
N THR A 799 -0.36 22.54 -8.61
CA THR A 799 -0.95 22.85 -9.91
C THR A 799 0.06 22.68 -11.04
N GLY A 800 -0.45 22.42 -12.24
CA GLY A 800 0.28 22.72 -13.46
C GLY A 800 0.57 24.23 -13.59
N PRO A 801 1.54 24.62 -14.42
CA PRO A 801 1.89 26.01 -14.63
C PRO A 801 0.95 26.77 -15.58
N VAL A 802 0.81 28.08 -15.36
CA VAL A 802 0.46 29.05 -16.41
C VAL A 802 1.73 29.64 -16.98
N TRP A 803 1.91 29.58 -18.30
CA TRP A 803 3.14 30.01 -18.96
C TRP A 803 3.10 31.48 -19.33
N ILE A 804 4.22 32.20 -19.10
CA ILE A 804 4.44 33.57 -19.55
C ILE A 804 5.47 33.52 -20.69
N VAL A 805 5.00 33.70 -21.93
CA VAL A 805 5.83 33.58 -23.14
C VAL A 805 6.21 34.97 -23.64
N ALA A 806 7.50 35.29 -23.54
CA ALA A 806 8.04 36.62 -23.86
C ALA A 806 8.71 36.64 -25.22
N GLY A 807 8.26 37.52 -26.12
CA GLY A 807 8.87 37.64 -27.46
C GLY A 807 8.88 36.34 -28.27
N GLY A 808 7.97 35.40 -27.96
CA GLY A 808 7.92 34.07 -28.57
C GLY A 808 9.02 33.09 -28.12
N ARG A 809 9.81 33.43 -27.09
CA ARG A 809 10.84 32.56 -26.52
C ARG A 809 10.33 31.88 -25.26
N GLU A 810 10.70 30.61 -25.09
CA GLU A 810 10.47 29.88 -23.86
C GLU A 810 11.46 30.32 -22.78
N TYR A 811 10.99 30.34 -21.54
CA TYR A 811 11.85 30.60 -20.39
C TYR A 811 12.87 29.48 -20.22
N ARG A 812 14.09 29.86 -19.85
CA ARG A 812 15.19 28.93 -19.59
C ARG A 812 16.03 29.41 -18.41
N SER A 813 16.24 28.54 -17.45
CA SER A 813 17.20 28.71 -16.35
C SER A 813 18.52 28.08 -16.73
N GLU A 814 19.57 28.88 -16.88
CA GLU A 814 20.91 28.37 -17.19
C GLU A 814 21.44 27.47 -16.05
N GLU A 815 21.06 27.75 -14.81
CA GLU A 815 21.43 26.94 -13.64
C GLU A 815 20.78 25.55 -13.70
N ASP A 816 19.48 25.47 -13.93
CA ASP A 816 18.76 24.18 -13.97
C ASP A 816 19.14 23.36 -15.19
N VAL A 817 19.38 24.00 -16.34
CA VAL A 817 19.89 23.31 -17.53
C VAL A 817 21.28 22.72 -17.27
N ARG A 818 22.17 23.42 -16.55
CA ARG A 818 23.48 22.86 -16.15
C ARG A 818 23.33 21.70 -15.16
N PHE A 819 22.41 21.80 -14.21
CA PHE A 819 22.13 20.72 -13.26
C PHE A 819 21.65 19.45 -13.98
N LEU A 820 20.66 19.59 -14.87
CA LEU A 820 20.11 18.48 -15.64
C LEU A 820 21.13 17.90 -16.64
N LEU A 821 21.98 18.74 -17.23
CA LEU A 821 23.10 18.27 -18.05
C LEU A 821 24.06 17.40 -17.23
N ALA A 822 24.44 17.85 -16.03
CA ALA A 822 25.31 17.08 -15.15
C ALA A 822 24.64 15.75 -14.72
N ALA A 823 23.32 15.74 -14.51
CA ALA A 823 22.57 14.54 -14.18
C ALA A 823 22.54 13.56 -15.36
N ALA A 824 22.34 14.06 -16.58
CA ALA A 824 22.40 13.28 -17.81
C ALA A 824 23.81 12.69 -18.05
N GLU A 825 24.87 13.45 -17.77
CA GLU A 825 26.26 12.96 -17.87
C GLU A 825 26.56 11.90 -16.78
N ALA A 826 26.04 12.07 -15.56
CA ALA A 826 26.12 11.07 -14.50
C ALA A 826 25.38 9.77 -14.86
N PHE A 827 24.17 9.88 -15.42
CA PHE A 827 23.40 8.75 -15.93
C PHE A 827 24.17 8.00 -17.02
N ARG A 828 24.68 8.74 -18.02
CA ARG A 828 25.50 8.19 -19.10
C ARG A 828 26.71 7.41 -18.56
N ALA A 829 27.41 7.95 -17.55
CA ALA A 829 28.55 7.28 -16.94
C ALA A 829 28.16 5.95 -16.29
N ARG A 830 26.98 5.87 -15.63
CA ARG A 830 26.44 4.63 -15.06
C ARG A 830 26.11 3.60 -16.13
N VAL A 831 25.46 4.03 -17.23
CA VAL A 831 25.12 3.16 -18.35
C VAL A 831 26.37 2.61 -19.03
N ALA A 832 27.41 3.43 -19.18
CA ALA A 832 28.65 3.05 -19.86
C ALA A 832 29.44 1.91 -19.17
N ILE A 833 29.33 1.78 -17.84
CA ILE A 833 30.00 0.73 -17.05
C ILE A 833 29.13 -0.51 -16.84
N ARG A 834 27.89 -0.49 -17.32
CA ARG A 834 26.92 -1.54 -17.11
C ARG A 834 27.16 -2.71 -18.07
N ASP A 835 27.02 -3.93 -17.56
CA ASP A 835 27.30 -5.19 -18.28
C ASP A 835 26.03 -5.96 -18.68
N ARG A 836 24.86 -5.31 -18.67
CA ARG A 836 23.55 -5.91 -18.99
C ARG A 836 23.04 -5.52 -20.38
N TRP A 837 23.70 -6.03 -21.41
CA TRP A 837 23.32 -5.80 -22.80
C TRP A 837 23.20 -7.13 -23.55
N ALA A 838 22.11 -7.32 -24.30
CA ALA A 838 21.96 -8.51 -25.14
C ALA A 838 22.95 -8.50 -26.31
N THR A 839 23.12 -7.33 -26.94
CA THR A 839 24.10 -7.10 -27.99
C THR A 839 24.81 -5.76 -27.83
N THR A 840 25.97 -5.61 -28.48
CA THR A 840 26.66 -4.31 -28.57
C THR A 840 25.78 -3.25 -29.26
N ALA A 841 24.94 -3.66 -30.21
CA ALA A 841 24.04 -2.74 -30.92
C ALA A 841 22.97 -2.16 -30.00
N ASP A 842 22.41 -2.95 -29.07
CA ASP A 842 21.42 -2.48 -28.10
C ASP A 842 22.04 -1.42 -27.18
N ARG A 843 23.25 -1.69 -26.67
CA ARG A 843 24.01 -0.72 -25.87
C ARG A 843 24.28 0.55 -26.66
N ASP A 844 24.76 0.42 -27.89
CA ASP A 844 25.14 1.58 -28.71
C ASP A 844 23.91 2.42 -29.08
N HIS A 845 22.75 1.79 -29.31
CA HIS A 845 21.47 2.49 -29.48
C HIS A 845 21.08 3.25 -28.20
N PHE A 846 21.11 2.58 -27.05
CA PHE A 846 20.83 3.18 -25.75
C PHE A 846 21.71 4.41 -25.49
N LEU A 847 23.02 4.25 -25.64
CA LEU A 847 23.99 5.33 -25.45
C LEU A 847 23.82 6.46 -26.47
N THR A 848 23.43 6.17 -27.70
CA THR A 848 23.18 7.20 -28.73
C THR A 848 22.00 8.09 -28.35
N ARG A 849 20.93 7.53 -27.79
CA ARG A 849 19.77 8.30 -27.30
C ARG A 849 20.18 9.19 -26.12
N VAL A 850 20.95 8.65 -25.18
CA VAL A 850 21.52 9.42 -24.06
C VAL A 850 22.42 10.56 -24.55
N ASP A 851 23.31 10.29 -25.52
CA ASP A 851 24.20 11.30 -26.11
C ASP A 851 23.42 12.40 -26.85
N THR A 852 22.30 12.04 -27.50
CA THR A 852 21.40 12.99 -28.15
C THR A 852 20.76 13.93 -27.13
N ALA A 853 20.25 13.40 -26.02
CA ALA A 853 19.69 14.20 -24.93
C ALA A 853 20.73 15.16 -24.33
N ILE A 854 21.96 14.70 -24.13
CA ILE A 854 23.07 15.56 -23.65
C ILE A 854 23.33 16.72 -24.61
N GLU A 855 23.30 16.50 -25.93
CA GLU A 855 23.47 17.59 -26.89
C GLU A 855 22.28 18.57 -26.89
N VAL A 856 21.06 18.11 -26.60
CA VAL A 856 19.91 19.01 -26.38
C VAL A 856 20.22 19.97 -25.24
N TYR A 857 20.65 19.48 -24.08
CA TYR A 857 21.04 20.35 -22.97
C TYR A 857 22.19 21.30 -23.31
N ARG A 858 23.22 20.83 -24.02
CA ARG A 858 24.32 21.70 -24.48
C ARG A 858 23.84 22.80 -25.43
N ASN A 859 22.86 22.50 -26.28
CA ASN A 859 22.24 23.48 -27.17
C ASN A 859 21.35 24.48 -26.42
N LEU A 860 20.70 24.08 -25.32
CA LEU A 860 19.94 25.00 -24.48
C LEU A 860 20.84 26.05 -23.78
N LEU A 861 22.13 25.75 -23.60
CA LEU A 861 23.15 26.65 -23.03
C LEU A 861 23.87 27.54 -24.08
N ARG A 862 23.62 27.33 -25.38
CA ARG A 862 24.17 28.15 -26.47
C ARG A 862 23.17 29.22 -26.86
#